data_AF-A0A2V7H6B3-F1
#
_entry.id   AF-A0A2V7H6B3-F1
#
_cell.length_a   1.000
_cell.length_b   1.000
_cell.length_c   1.000
_cell.angle_alpha   90.00
_cell.angle_beta   90.00
_cell.angle_gamma   90.00
#
_symmetry.space_group_name_H-M   'P 1'
#
loop_
_entity.id
_entity.type
_entity.pdbx_description
1 polymer ?
#
loop_
_entity_poly.entity_id
_entity_poly.type
_entity_poly.pdbx_seq_one_letter_code
_entity_poly.pdbx_strand_id
1 'polypeptide(L)'
;MDPQLIVYAVAAAANVALAILIYLHAPARPANKLFALFALAVGGWTAGIAITLHLLDNTFTVSPHPSPIFFARATFAAACLSVYFLLAFLHTFPSPPRSSSKRILLSLGAAAAFLGFVSFTPLLVLDVFSRNDELHVSYGPLYPLFALFILICIAHSFYIVVQKLRTSRGIERLQTRYLLLGLILPVVLAAVTNLIIPLFVRTSRTSRYGPIFSFIMVGLIAHLIIRYRFMDIRVFVRRGVTYILAVTVTVALFLLLIASTDALTELHRSRSIYVELFSVLLIALLFNRLKTSIQRWTNRYLYRETPDYPHVLRDATSRMAALLDLPHLLTHLSQVITAATAAEFVAVYIWDGSSAFEKLSQHPSGSTSLASSIHKDSALPLTLIRTRQPISLEEVLASSPGSAVVDSLEQFRAALAIPMFADSDLIAILAIGPKRSGDPYFSEDIDLLSILASQASIAIKNAQLYRQVLQANNYIENILTTMESGVIAVTADGHVTLFNRAAALMANLARDRSHGRTIDSLPPSLRGQLSATLADGRGRVNVESTLVSSDSRAIPIVSSTTAFPHANSTSLGAVIVFTDLTRLKALEAEKRRAERLASLGALASGIAHEIKNPLVAIRTFAELLPDRFSDVEFRDTFANVAIREIQRIDELIARLRDLAPPSTHNFAPLFLRHPIEETLELLHAKIEQKHLRLNRVLPSQDPVVMGDFVQLKQLFLNLFLNAIEAMEPDGQLTVSLSVRAAMTDLPEAIVHISDTGAGIAPAVLEKMFDPFVTTKPGGSGLGLAVCRGIADGHRASIKIENNLHTNGVTVTLGFPLIPQTAPLLPR
;
A
#
# COMPACT_ATOMS: atom_id res chain seq x y z
N MET A 1 -58.31 -37.18 44.75
CA MET A 1 -57.31 -37.61 43.76
C MET A 1 -56.00 -37.79 44.49
N ASP A 2 -55.37 -38.95 44.37
CA ASP A 2 -54.06 -39.23 44.95
C ASP A 2 -53.02 -38.21 44.41
N PRO A 3 -52.31 -37.47 45.28
CA PRO A 3 -51.22 -36.58 44.90
C PRO A 3 -50.16 -37.23 44.02
N GLN A 4 -49.88 -38.53 44.20
CA GLN A 4 -48.87 -39.24 43.39
C GLN A 4 -49.32 -39.41 41.94
N LEU A 5 -50.60 -39.73 41.73
CA LEU A 5 -51.19 -39.85 40.40
C LEU A 5 -51.05 -38.55 39.59
N ILE A 6 -51.28 -37.41 40.24
CA ILE A 6 -51.14 -36.08 39.62
C ILE A 6 -49.69 -35.84 39.19
N VAL A 7 -48.71 -36.15 40.05
CA VAL A 7 -47.28 -35.98 39.75
C VAL A 7 -46.88 -36.82 38.54
N TYR A 8 -47.29 -38.09 38.46
CA TYR A 8 -46.95 -38.94 37.31
C TYR A 8 -47.65 -38.51 36.03
N ALA A 9 -48.92 -38.09 36.10
CA ALA A 9 -49.65 -37.59 34.94
C ALA A 9 -49.02 -36.31 34.38
N VAL A 10 -48.64 -35.37 35.25
CA VAL A 10 -47.94 -34.13 34.86
C VAL A 10 -46.56 -34.46 34.27
N ALA A 11 -45.79 -35.35 34.90
CA ALA A 11 -44.49 -35.77 34.38
C ALA A 11 -44.61 -36.44 33.00
N ALA A 12 -45.60 -37.30 32.80
CA ALA A 12 -45.87 -37.95 31.51
C ALA A 12 -46.23 -36.92 30.42
N ALA A 13 -47.18 -36.02 30.72
CA ALA A 13 -47.59 -34.97 29.79
C ALA A 13 -46.42 -34.04 29.43
N ALA A 14 -45.59 -33.68 30.41
CA ALA A 14 -44.43 -32.84 30.19
C ALA A 14 -43.36 -33.53 29.33
N ASN A 15 -43.09 -34.82 29.56
CA ASN A 15 -42.16 -35.60 28.72
C ASN A 15 -42.64 -35.71 27.26
N VAL A 16 -43.95 -35.91 27.04
CA VAL A 16 -44.55 -35.93 25.70
C VAL A 16 -44.44 -34.55 25.04
N ALA A 17 -44.73 -33.47 25.77
CA ALA A 17 -44.60 -32.10 25.26
C ALA A 17 -43.15 -31.77 24.86
N LEU A 18 -42.16 -32.16 25.69
CA LEU A 18 -40.72 -32.03 25.40
C LEU A 18 -40.32 -32.82 24.15
N ALA A 19 -40.84 -34.04 23.97
CA ALA A 19 -40.59 -34.86 22.79
C ALA A 19 -41.08 -34.18 21.51
N ILE A 20 -42.32 -33.67 21.53
CA ILE A 20 -42.94 -32.97 20.38
C ILE A 20 -42.17 -31.68 20.07
N LEU A 21 -41.84 -30.88 21.08
CA LEU A 21 -41.15 -29.60 20.91
C LEU A 21 -39.79 -29.80 20.22
N ILE A 22 -39.00 -30.80 20.64
CA ILE A 22 -37.67 -31.04 20.06
C ILE A 22 -37.74 -31.64 18.67
N TYR A 23 -38.73 -32.48 18.41
CA TYR A 23 -38.99 -33.00 17.06
C TYR A 23 -39.35 -31.86 16.09
N LEU A 24 -40.27 -30.97 16.48
CA LEU A 24 -40.70 -29.83 15.67
C LEU A 24 -39.59 -28.79 15.45
N HIS A 25 -38.67 -28.64 16.41
CA HIS A 25 -37.57 -27.68 16.29
C HIS A 25 -36.62 -27.97 15.12
N ALA A 26 -36.35 -29.25 14.81
CA ALA A 26 -35.54 -29.65 13.66
C ALA A 26 -35.80 -31.12 13.24
N PRO A 27 -36.88 -31.41 12.49
CA PRO A 27 -37.31 -32.78 12.19
C PRO A 27 -36.35 -33.54 11.27
N ALA A 28 -35.52 -32.84 10.50
CA ALA A 28 -34.53 -33.47 9.62
C ALA A 28 -33.35 -34.10 10.38
N ARG A 29 -33.08 -33.68 11.62
CA ARG A 29 -31.91 -34.15 12.37
C ARG A 29 -32.18 -35.51 13.05
N PRO A 30 -31.37 -36.55 12.82
CA PRO A 30 -31.60 -37.89 13.39
C PRO A 30 -31.51 -37.89 14.92
N ALA A 31 -30.64 -37.05 15.50
CA ALA A 31 -30.53 -36.87 16.95
C ALA A 31 -31.85 -36.40 17.59
N ASN A 32 -32.55 -35.44 16.97
CA ASN A 32 -33.83 -34.94 17.48
C ASN A 32 -34.92 -36.00 17.43
N LYS A 33 -34.95 -36.85 16.38
CA LYS A 33 -35.87 -37.98 16.27
C LYS A 33 -35.64 -39.01 17.39
N LEU A 34 -34.38 -39.39 17.61
CA LEU A 34 -34.02 -40.37 18.64
C LEU A 34 -34.27 -39.82 20.05
N PHE A 35 -34.01 -38.53 20.28
CA PHE A 35 -34.37 -37.88 21.54
C PHE A 35 -35.90 -37.87 21.77
N ALA A 36 -36.69 -37.56 20.73
CA ALA A 36 -38.14 -37.57 20.85
C ALA A 36 -38.67 -38.97 21.17
N LEU A 37 -38.14 -40.02 20.52
CA LEU A 37 -38.48 -41.41 20.83
C LEU A 37 -38.11 -41.80 22.27
N PHE A 38 -36.94 -41.35 22.74
CA PHE A 38 -36.52 -41.52 24.13
C PHE A 38 -37.49 -40.84 25.10
N ALA A 39 -37.81 -39.57 24.89
CA ALA A 39 -38.72 -38.80 25.74
C ALA A 39 -40.15 -39.37 25.72
N LEU A 40 -40.62 -39.85 24.58
CA LEU A 40 -41.90 -40.57 24.47
C LEU A 40 -41.88 -41.90 25.24
N ALA A 41 -40.79 -42.68 25.17
CA ALA A 41 -40.68 -43.91 25.93
C ALA A 41 -40.65 -43.66 27.45
N VAL A 42 -39.98 -42.60 27.91
CA VAL A 42 -40.04 -42.15 29.32
C VAL A 42 -41.45 -41.67 29.68
N GLY A 43 -42.13 -40.94 28.78
CA GLY A 43 -43.53 -40.53 28.94
C GLY A 43 -44.47 -41.74 29.07
N GLY A 44 -44.30 -42.76 28.24
CA GLY A 44 -45.06 -44.01 28.30
C GLY A 44 -44.80 -44.82 29.57
N TRP A 45 -43.55 -44.84 30.03
CA TRP A 45 -43.19 -45.45 31.32
C TRP A 45 -43.90 -44.75 32.49
N THR A 46 -43.84 -43.43 32.55
CA THR A 46 -44.47 -42.64 33.62
C THR A 46 -46.00 -42.66 33.56
N ALA A 47 -46.60 -42.61 32.37
CA ALA A 47 -48.03 -42.77 32.17
C ALA A 47 -48.51 -44.18 32.55
N GLY A 48 -47.74 -45.21 32.22
CA GLY A 48 -48.07 -46.60 32.57
C GLY A 48 -48.18 -46.81 34.08
N ILE A 49 -47.29 -46.20 34.87
CA ILE A 49 -47.36 -46.21 36.34
C ILE A 49 -48.63 -45.51 36.82
N ALA A 50 -48.92 -44.31 36.31
CA ALA A 50 -50.10 -43.53 36.67
C ALA A 50 -51.40 -44.30 36.39
N ILE A 51 -51.52 -44.87 35.19
CA ILE A 51 -52.71 -45.64 34.78
C ILE A 51 -52.86 -46.90 35.62
N THR A 52 -51.76 -47.60 35.92
CA THR A 52 -51.79 -48.81 36.76
C THR A 52 -52.30 -48.49 38.17
N LEU A 53 -51.78 -47.44 38.80
CA LEU A 53 -52.24 -46.97 40.11
C LEU A 53 -53.72 -46.58 40.09
N HIS A 54 -54.12 -45.75 39.12
CA HIS A 54 -55.51 -45.33 38.97
C HIS A 54 -56.48 -46.51 38.81
N LEU A 55 -56.10 -47.55 38.05
CA LEU A 55 -56.92 -48.73 37.88
C LEU A 55 -56.97 -49.59 39.15
N LEU A 56 -55.84 -49.73 39.86
CA LEU A 56 -55.81 -50.47 41.14
C LEU A 56 -56.72 -49.82 42.19
N ASP A 57 -56.77 -48.49 42.26
CA ASP A 57 -57.61 -47.77 43.23
C ASP A 57 -59.11 -47.83 42.88
N ASN A 58 -59.46 -48.03 41.60
CA ASN A 58 -60.85 -48.04 41.10
C ASN A 58 -61.39 -49.43 40.74
N THR A 59 -60.69 -50.52 41.10
CA THR A 59 -61.09 -51.91 40.77
C THR A 59 -62.40 -52.38 41.44
N PHE A 60 -63.05 -51.56 42.28
CA PHE A 60 -64.34 -51.86 42.89
C PHE A 60 -65.58 -51.57 42.02
N THR A 61 -65.43 -50.96 40.83
CA THR A 61 -66.58 -50.67 39.93
C THR A 61 -66.61 -51.58 38.70
N VAL A 62 -67.70 -52.34 38.57
CA VAL A 62 -67.99 -53.38 37.57
C VAL A 62 -68.06 -52.84 36.13
N SER A 63 -67.08 -53.19 35.26
CA SER A 63 -67.11 -53.16 33.77
C SER A 63 -65.70 -53.47 33.19
N PRO A 64 -65.51 -53.77 31.87
CA PRO A 64 -64.30 -54.40 31.36
C PRO A 64 -63.17 -53.38 31.21
N HIS A 65 -62.60 -52.95 32.33
CA HIS A 65 -61.38 -52.16 32.30
C HIS A 65 -60.20 -53.06 31.89
N PRO A 66 -59.31 -52.58 31.00
CA PRO A 66 -58.05 -53.26 30.74
C PRO A 66 -57.34 -53.55 32.06
N SER A 67 -56.91 -54.81 32.25
CA SER A 67 -56.36 -55.29 33.52
C SER A 67 -55.18 -54.41 33.97
N PRO A 68 -55.08 -53.99 35.25
CA PRO A 68 -53.95 -53.19 35.76
C PRO A 68 -52.59 -53.78 35.41
N ILE A 69 -52.50 -55.12 35.39
CA ILE A 69 -51.29 -55.85 35.02
C ILE A 69 -50.83 -55.59 33.58
N PHE A 70 -51.74 -55.30 32.64
CA PHE A 70 -51.37 -54.95 31.27
C PHE A 70 -50.58 -53.66 31.20
N PHE A 71 -51.03 -52.60 31.89
CA PHE A 71 -50.32 -51.32 31.92
C PHE A 71 -49.02 -51.39 32.72
N ALA A 72 -48.99 -52.20 33.78
CA ALA A 72 -47.74 -52.49 34.47
C ALA A 72 -46.75 -53.17 33.53
N ARG A 73 -47.16 -54.19 32.78
CA ARG A 73 -46.30 -54.85 31.78
C ARG A 73 -45.84 -53.90 30.66
N ALA A 74 -46.73 -53.03 30.19
CA ALA A 74 -46.39 -51.96 29.25
C ALA A 74 -45.37 -50.97 29.82
N THR A 75 -45.40 -50.71 31.12
CA THR A 75 -44.42 -49.88 31.84
C THR A 75 -43.01 -50.46 31.74
N PHE A 76 -42.84 -51.78 31.92
CA PHE A 76 -41.54 -52.45 31.74
C PHE A 76 -41.08 -52.44 30.29
N ALA A 77 -41.99 -52.63 29.33
CA ALA A 77 -41.66 -52.51 27.91
C ALA A 77 -41.19 -51.09 27.54
N ALA A 78 -41.88 -50.05 28.04
CA ALA A 78 -41.51 -48.66 27.86
C ALA A 78 -40.15 -48.33 28.52
N ALA A 79 -39.87 -48.89 29.70
CA ALA A 79 -38.57 -48.77 30.35
C ALA A 79 -37.43 -49.35 29.49
N CYS A 80 -37.60 -50.54 28.91
CA CYS A 80 -36.64 -51.15 27.96
C CYS A 80 -36.36 -50.23 26.76
N LEU A 81 -37.43 -49.73 26.12
CA LEU A 81 -37.31 -48.84 24.97
C LEU A 81 -36.64 -47.52 25.33
N SER A 82 -36.92 -46.96 26.51
CA SER A 82 -36.35 -45.69 26.94
C SER A 82 -34.81 -45.75 27.03
N VAL A 83 -34.26 -46.80 27.64
CA VAL A 83 -32.81 -46.94 27.80
C VAL A 83 -32.14 -47.23 26.45
N TYR A 84 -32.80 -47.98 25.56
CA TYR A 84 -32.32 -48.19 24.20
C TYR A 84 -32.29 -46.89 23.37
N PHE A 85 -33.38 -46.13 23.37
CA PHE A 85 -33.44 -44.86 22.62
C PHE A 85 -32.49 -43.81 23.18
N LEU A 86 -32.27 -43.79 24.50
CA LEU A 86 -31.22 -42.97 25.10
C LEU A 86 -29.85 -43.36 24.55
N LEU A 87 -29.52 -44.65 24.53
CA LEU A 87 -28.26 -45.13 23.98
C LEU A 87 -28.12 -44.79 22.48
N ALA A 88 -29.16 -45.00 21.68
CA ALA A 88 -29.17 -44.66 20.26
C ALA A 88 -28.99 -43.13 20.03
N PHE A 89 -29.64 -42.31 20.85
CA PHE A 89 -29.42 -40.86 20.89
C PHE A 89 -27.95 -40.54 21.21
N LEU A 90 -27.37 -41.16 22.23
CA LEU A 90 -25.96 -40.97 22.59
C LEU A 90 -24.99 -41.48 21.52
N HIS A 91 -25.41 -42.37 20.61
CA HIS A 91 -24.62 -42.73 19.43
C HIS A 91 -24.63 -41.68 18.33
N THR A 92 -25.62 -40.79 18.30
CA THR A 92 -25.79 -39.78 17.24
C THR A 92 -25.41 -38.38 17.70
N PHE A 93 -25.79 -38.00 18.93
CA PHE A 93 -25.54 -36.69 19.49
C PHE A 93 -24.30 -36.67 20.41
N PRO A 94 -23.41 -35.66 20.32
CA PRO A 94 -23.42 -34.58 19.33
C PRO A 94 -22.90 -34.99 17.96
N SER A 95 -21.94 -35.91 17.95
CA SER A 95 -21.33 -36.53 16.77
C SER A 95 -21.15 -38.04 16.98
N PRO A 96 -21.12 -38.87 15.92
CA PRO A 96 -20.98 -40.31 16.07
C PRO A 96 -19.62 -40.70 16.67
N PRO A 97 -19.56 -41.69 17.58
CA PRO A 97 -18.32 -42.13 18.21
C PRO A 97 -17.36 -42.75 17.17
N ARG A 98 -16.06 -42.44 17.30
CA ARG A 98 -15.01 -42.86 16.35
C ARG A 98 -14.82 -44.37 16.20
N SER A 99 -15.11 -45.16 17.24
CA SER A 99 -14.76 -46.58 17.34
C SER A 99 -15.93 -47.47 17.79
N SER A 100 -17.17 -46.96 17.84
CA SER A 100 -18.29 -47.81 18.26
C SER A 100 -18.88 -48.59 17.08
N SER A 101 -19.01 -49.91 17.26
CA SER A 101 -19.56 -50.80 16.25
C SER A 101 -21.07 -50.68 16.19
N LYS A 102 -21.63 -50.32 15.03
CA LYS A 102 -23.08 -50.34 14.77
C LYS A 102 -23.73 -51.69 15.12
N ARG A 103 -22.95 -52.79 15.12
CA ARG A 103 -23.40 -54.13 15.51
C ARG A 103 -23.85 -54.21 16.98
N ILE A 104 -23.19 -53.49 17.88
CA ILE A 104 -23.54 -53.47 19.31
C ILE A 104 -24.88 -52.75 19.52
N LEU A 105 -25.09 -51.64 18.81
CA LEU A 105 -26.37 -50.92 18.88
C LEU A 105 -27.52 -51.78 18.31
N LEU A 106 -27.26 -52.53 17.24
CA LEU A 106 -28.25 -53.45 16.66
C LEU A 106 -28.56 -54.63 17.59
N SER A 107 -27.56 -55.25 18.20
CA SER A 107 -27.77 -56.37 19.14
C SER A 107 -28.51 -55.94 20.40
N LEU A 108 -28.17 -54.78 20.97
CA LEU A 108 -28.91 -54.21 22.11
C LEU A 108 -30.33 -53.80 21.71
N GLY A 109 -30.56 -53.36 20.47
CA GLY A 109 -31.91 -53.11 19.95
C GLY A 109 -32.75 -54.37 19.82
N ALA A 110 -32.17 -55.47 19.30
CA ALA A 110 -32.84 -56.77 19.27
C ALA A 110 -33.16 -57.29 20.67
N ALA A 111 -32.24 -57.13 21.62
CA ALA A 111 -32.48 -57.48 23.03
C ALA A 111 -33.58 -56.61 23.66
N ALA A 112 -33.63 -55.30 23.37
CA ALA A 112 -34.68 -54.41 23.82
C ALA A 112 -36.06 -54.82 23.29
N ALA A 113 -36.14 -55.20 22.01
CA ALA A 113 -37.38 -55.67 21.39
C ALA A 113 -37.83 -57.01 22.00
N PHE A 114 -36.91 -57.96 22.18
CA PHE A 114 -37.18 -59.25 22.81
C PHE A 114 -37.68 -59.07 24.26
N LEU A 115 -36.96 -58.33 25.10
CA LEU A 115 -37.34 -58.08 26.48
C LEU A 115 -38.63 -57.23 26.59
N GLY A 116 -38.85 -56.30 25.67
CA GLY A 116 -40.11 -55.56 25.56
C GLY A 116 -41.30 -56.47 25.28
N PHE A 117 -41.13 -57.47 24.41
CA PHE A 117 -42.16 -58.49 24.17
C PHE A 117 -42.35 -59.41 25.39
N VAL A 118 -41.26 -59.91 25.98
CA VAL A 118 -41.28 -60.74 27.19
C VAL A 118 -41.90 -60.00 28.38
N SER A 119 -41.82 -58.66 28.42
CA SER A 119 -42.46 -57.84 29.46
C SER A 119 -43.97 -58.03 29.52
N PHE A 120 -44.63 -58.45 28.43
CA PHE A 120 -46.07 -58.76 28.41
C PHE A 120 -46.42 -60.14 28.96
N THR A 121 -45.44 -60.92 29.42
CA THR A 121 -45.61 -62.29 29.92
C THR A 121 -45.41 -62.38 31.46
N PRO A 122 -45.92 -63.44 32.12
CA PRO A 122 -45.68 -63.68 33.55
C PRO A 122 -44.21 -63.92 33.91
N LEU A 123 -43.36 -64.15 32.90
CA LEU A 123 -41.93 -64.40 33.10
C LEU A 123 -41.18 -63.18 33.66
N LEU A 124 -41.71 -61.96 33.43
CA LEU A 124 -41.09 -60.71 33.87
C LEU A 124 -41.92 -60.02 34.96
N VAL A 125 -43.24 -59.90 34.75
CA VAL A 125 -44.20 -59.35 35.72
C VAL A 125 -45.27 -60.39 35.99
N LEU A 126 -45.20 -61.01 37.18
CA LEU A 126 -46.10 -62.06 37.61
C LEU A 126 -47.47 -61.48 37.99
N ASP A 127 -47.48 -60.47 38.86
CA ASP A 127 -48.69 -59.84 39.38
C ASP A 127 -48.42 -58.42 39.91
N VAL A 128 -49.48 -57.63 40.13
CA VAL A 128 -49.42 -56.24 40.58
C VAL A 128 -50.55 -55.94 41.56
N PHE A 129 -50.22 -55.37 42.71
CA PHE A 129 -51.19 -55.01 43.75
C PHE A 129 -50.84 -53.66 44.39
N SER A 130 -51.83 -52.99 44.95
CA SER A 130 -51.64 -51.76 45.74
C SER A 130 -51.69 -52.10 47.23
N ARG A 131 -50.76 -51.56 48.03
CA ARG A 131 -50.78 -51.67 49.50
C ARG A 131 -50.45 -50.30 50.10
N ASN A 132 -51.38 -49.71 50.85
CA ASN A 132 -51.26 -48.34 51.40
C ASN A 132 -51.01 -47.26 50.33
N ASP A 133 -51.73 -47.31 49.21
CA ASP A 133 -51.55 -46.40 48.05
C ASP A 133 -50.14 -46.47 47.42
N GLU A 134 -49.41 -47.57 47.63
CA GLU A 134 -48.12 -47.85 47.00
C GLU A 134 -48.22 -49.02 46.01
N LEU A 135 -47.67 -48.82 44.81
CA LEU A 135 -47.61 -49.84 43.76
C LEU A 135 -46.58 -50.92 44.13
N HIS A 136 -47.04 -52.15 44.30
CA HIS A 136 -46.20 -53.32 44.50
C HIS A 136 -46.24 -54.24 43.28
N VAL A 137 -45.06 -54.60 42.77
CA VAL A 137 -44.89 -55.49 41.61
C VAL A 137 -44.25 -56.80 42.05
N SER A 138 -44.89 -57.92 41.70
CA SER A 138 -44.33 -59.27 41.86
C SER A 138 -43.52 -59.64 40.63
N TYR A 139 -42.21 -59.77 40.80
CA TYR A 139 -41.28 -60.03 39.70
C TYR A 139 -41.22 -61.51 39.32
N GLY A 140 -41.21 -61.80 38.02
CA GLY A 140 -41.02 -63.14 37.47
C GLY A 140 -39.54 -63.56 37.38
N PRO A 141 -39.27 -64.82 36.97
CA PRO A 141 -37.91 -65.38 36.93
C PRO A 141 -36.95 -64.69 35.95
N LEU A 142 -37.44 -64.01 34.91
CA LEU A 142 -36.61 -63.28 33.94
C LEU A 142 -36.33 -61.82 34.33
N TYR A 143 -36.82 -61.35 35.48
CA TYR A 143 -36.52 -60.00 35.96
C TYR A 143 -35.02 -59.69 36.13
N PRO A 144 -34.16 -60.61 36.64
CA PRO A 144 -32.72 -60.37 36.70
C PRO A 144 -32.07 -60.15 35.32
N LEU A 145 -32.57 -60.83 34.27
CA LEU A 145 -32.09 -60.65 32.90
C LEU A 145 -32.48 -59.27 32.35
N PHE A 146 -33.70 -58.82 32.66
CA PHE A 146 -34.17 -57.46 32.36
C PHE A 146 -33.31 -56.40 33.08
N ALA A 147 -33.01 -56.61 34.37
CA ALA A 147 -32.16 -55.70 35.13
C ALA A 147 -30.73 -55.65 34.59
N LEU A 148 -30.16 -56.81 34.23
CA LEU A 148 -28.84 -56.89 33.61
C LEU A 148 -28.79 -56.15 32.27
N PHE A 149 -29.82 -56.29 31.43
CA PHE A 149 -29.92 -55.55 30.16
C PHE A 149 -29.89 -54.03 30.36
N ILE A 150 -30.67 -53.51 31.32
CA ILE A 150 -30.69 -52.08 31.63
C ILE A 150 -29.31 -51.61 32.13
N LEU A 151 -28.68 -52.38 33.04
CA LEU A 151 -27.35 -52.07 33.54
C LEU A 151 -26.29 -52.05 32.42
N ILE A 152 -26.35 -53.00 31.49
CA ILE A 152 -25.46 -53.03 30.31
C ILE A 152 -25.66 -51.77 29.46
N CYS A 153 -26.91 -51.38 29.18
CA CYS A 153 -27.17 -50.19 28.37
C CYS A 153 -26.74 -48.89 29.07
N ILE A 154 -26.92 -48.80 30.40
CA ILE A 154 -26.41 -47.67 31.20
C ILE A 154 -24.88 -47.63 31.18
N ALA A 155 -24.21 -48.76 31.44
CA ALA A 155 -22.76 -48.86 31.40
C ALA A 155 -22.21 -48.49 30.02
N HIS A 156 -22.84 -48.97 28.95
CA HIS A 156 -22.46 -48.64 27.58
C HIS A 156 -22.70 -47.16 27.24
N SER A 157 -23.79 -46.57 27.74
CA SER A 157 -24.07 -45.13 27.60
C SER A 157 -22.96 -44.29 28.21
N PHE A 158 -22.52 -44.60 29.44
CA PHE A 158 -21.38 -43.91 30.07
C PHE A 158 -20.07 -44.15 29.32
N TYR A 159 -19.81 -45.38 28.86
CA TYR A 159 -18.64 -45.70 28.05
C TYR A 159 -18.56 -44.82 26.80
N ILE A 160 -19.66 -44.67 26.05
CA ILE A 160 -19.70 -43.84 24.83
C ILE A 160 -19.46 -42.38 25.16
N VAL A 161 -20.11 -41.83 26.20
CA VAL A 161 -19.94 -40.43 26.57
C VAL A 161 -18.50 -40.16 27.01
N VAL A 162 -17.88 -41.06 27.80
CA VAL A 162 -16.46 -40.97 28.19
C VAL A 162 -15.53 -41.10 26.98
N GLN A 163 -15.82 -42.00 26.04
CA GLN A 163 -15.06 -42.15 24.81
C GLN A 163 -15.11 -40.86 23.97
N LYS A 164 -16.31 -40.29 23.78
CA LYS A 164 -16.51 -39.01 23.08
C LYS A 164 -15.77 -37.86 23.77
N LEU A 165 -15.80 -37.80 25.11
CA LEU A 165 -15.04 -36.79 25.88
C LEU A 165 -13.53 -36.84 25.65
N ARG A 166 -12.98 -38.02 25.33
CA ARG A 166 -11.55 -38.22 25.03
C ARG A 166 -11.20 -37.85 23.59
N THR A 167 -12.14 -38.01 22.65
CA THR A 167 -11.88 -37.82 21.21
C THR A 167 -12.37 -36.49 20.65
N SER A 168 -13.44 -35.92 21.20
CA SER A 168 -14.06 -34.69 20.70
C SER A 168 -13.24 -33.46 21.10
N ARG A 169 -13.30 -32.43 20.26
CA ARG A 169 -12.71 -31.09 20.48
C ARG A 169 -13.78 -30.02 20.25
N GLY A 170 -13.47 -28.78 20.61
CA GLY A 170 -14.31 -27.62 20.35
C GLY A 170 -15.70 -27.70 20.99
N ILE A 171 -16.70 -27.26 20.24
CA ILE A 171 -18.12 -27.28 20.63
C ILE A 171 -18.59 -28.69 21.03
N GLU A 172 -18.19 -29.73 20.30
CA GLU A 172 -18.63 -31.11 20.56
C GLU A 172 -18.15 -31.62 21.92
N ARG A 173 -16.91 -31.31 22.31
CA ARG A 173 -16.36 -31.70 23.61
C ARG A 173 -17.14 -31.05 24.74
N LEU A 174 -17.50 -29.77 24.56
CA LEU A 174 -18.24 -29.02 25.54
C LEU A 174 -19.69 -29.54 25.66
N GLN A 175 -20.36 -29.83 24.53
CA GLN A 175 -21.68 -30.50 24.52
C GLN A 175 -21.64 -31.84 25.25
N THR A 176 -20.60 -32.64 25.02
CA THR A 176 -20.43 -33.95 25.67
C THR A 176 -20.18 -33.82 27.17
N ARG A 177 -19.44 -32.79 27.64
CA ARG A 177 -19.26 -32.51 29.08
C ARG A 177 -20.59 -32.16 29.75
N TYR A 178 -21.39 -31.29 29.13
CA TYR A 178 -22.71 -30.94 29.67
C TYR A 178 -23.68 -32.12 29.66
N LEU A 179 -23.65 -32.91 28.59
CA LEU A 179 -24.44 -34.14 28.47
C LEU A 179 -24.09 -35.14 29.56
N LEU A 180 -22.79 -35.35 29.83
CA LEU A 180 -22.32 -36.21 30.92
C LEU A 180 -22.86 -35.71 32.28
N LEU A 181 -22.76 -34.42 32.57
CA LEU A 181 -23.27 -33.83 33.80
C LEU A 181 -24.78 -33.97 33.95
N GLY A 182 -25.52 -33.83 32.84
CA GLY A 182 -26.97 -34.03 32.81
C GLY A 182 -27.41 -35.49 32.97
N LEU A 183 -26.50 -36.44 32.70
CA LEU A 183 -26.77 -37.88 32.78
C LEU A 183 -26.33 -38.52 34.11
N ILE A 184 -25.13 -38.22 34.62
CA ILE A 184 -24.52 -38.93 35.76
C ILE A 184 -25.50 -39.05 36.92
N LEU A 185 -25.98 -37.91 37.43
CA LEU A 185 -26.74 -37.91 38.66
C LEU A 185 -28.17 -38.47 38.49
N PRO A 186 -28.98 -38.02 37.50
CA PRO A 186 -30.32 -38.56 37.31
C PRO A 186 -30.35 -40.05 36.95
N VAL A 187 -29.45 -40.53 36.08
CA VAL A 187 -29.41 -41.94 35.66
C VAL A 187 -29.01 -42.83 36.83
N VAL A 188 -27.99 -42.44 37.61
CA VAL A 188 -27.58 -43.22 38.79
C VAL A 188 -28.71 -43.26 39.82
N LEU A 189 -29.37 -42.14 40.11
CA LEU A 189 -30.47 -42.11 41.06
C LEU A 189 -31.69 -42.92 40.58
N ALA A 190 -32.05 -42.81 39.30
CA ALA A 190 -33.11 -43.62 38.71
C ALA A 190 -32.77 -45.12 38.76
N ALA A 191 -31.54 -45.51 38.42
CA ALA A 191 -31.09 -46.90 38.48
C ALA A 191 -31.06 -47.44 39.90
N VAL A 192 -30.57 -46.66 40.88
CA VAL A 192 -30.56 -47.06 42.29
C VAL A 192 -31.98 -47.31 42.79
N THR A 193 -32.88 -46.36 42.55
CA THR A 193 -34.26 -46.39 43.08
C THR A 193 -35.17 -47.41 42.41
N ASN A 194 -35.02 -47.66 41.10
CA ASN A 194 -35.94 -48.51 40.32
C ASN A 194 -35.36 -49.87 39.94
N LEU A 195 -34.05 -50.06 40.07
CA LEU A 195 -33.38 -51.28 39.60
C LEU A 195 -32.60 -51.95 40.71
N ILE A 196 -31.62 -51.25 41.30
CA ILE A 196 -30.68 -51.85 42.26
C ILE A 196 -31.41 -52.23 43.55
N ILE A 197 -32.15 -51.30 44.17
CA ILE A 197 -32.87 -51.60 45.42
C ILE A 197 -33.91 -52.72 45.21
N PRO A 198 -34.77 -52.69 44.18
CA PRO A 198 -35.69 -53.80 43.91
C PRO A 198 -35.01 -55.12 43.58
N LEU A 199 -33.83 -55.12 42.96
CA LEU A 199 -33.09 -56.35 42.64
C LEU A 199 -32.59 -57.08 43.90
N PHE A 200 -32.09 -56.34 44.90
CA PHE A 200 -31.53 -56.93 46.13
C PHE A 200 -32.56 -57.11 47.25
N VAL A 201 -33.46 -56.15 47.43
CA VAL A 201 -34.40 -56.10 48.56
C VAL A 201 -35.79 -56.59 48.17
N ARG A 202 -36.06 -56.82 46.86
CA ARG A 202 -37.36 -57.23 46.30
C ARG A 202 -38.55 -56.31 46.66
N THR A 203 -38.27 -55.09 47.11
CA THR A 203 -39.26 -54.05 47.40
C THR A 203 -39.38 -53.08 46.23
N SER A 204 -40.59 -52.66 45.91
CA SER A 204 -40.91 -51.66 44.86
C SER A 204 -41.16 -50.26 45.44
N ARG A 205 -41.08 -50.07 46.76
CA ARG A 205 -41.41 -48.79 47.41
C ARG A 205 -40.60 -47.61 46.90
N THR A 206 -39.31 -47.83 46.62
CA THR A 206 -38.41 -46.77 46.15
C THR A 206 -38.62 -46.40 44.69
N SER A 207 -39.30 -47.25 43.90
CA SER A 207 -39.55 -47.02 42.48
C SER A 207 -40.46 -45.82 42.21
N ARG A 208 -41.23 -45.36 43.21
CA ARG A 208 -42.05 -44.13 43.12
C ARG A 208 -41.26 -42.87 42.75
N TYR A 209 -39.97 -42.85 43.08
CA TYR A 209 -39.12 -41.68 42.84
C TYR A 209 -38.44 -41.67 41.47
N GLY A 210 -38.44 -42.78 40.75
CA GLY A 210 -37.82 -42.91 39.43
C GLY A 210 -38.28 -41.90 38.39
N PRO A 211 -39.60 -41.79 38.16
CA PRO A 211 -40.19 -40.84 37.21
C PRO A 211 -39.69 -39.40 37.36
N ILE A 212 -39.45 -38.94 38.59
CA ILE A 212 -38.99 -37.58 38.89
C ILE A 212 -37.59 -37.35 38.33
N PHE A 213 -36.67 -38.30 38.56
CA PHE A 213 -35.30 -38.19 38.05
C PHE A 213 -35.23 -38.29 36.53
N SER A 214 -36.05 -39.14 35.91
CA SER A 214 -36.12 -39.23 34.45
C SER A 214 -36.71 -37.98 33.81
N PHE A 215 -37.69 -37.31 34.44
CA PHE A 215 -38.18 -36.01 33.97
C PHE A 215 -37.08 -34.94 34.01
N ILE A 216 -36.32 -34.85 35.11
CA ILE A 216 -35.18 -33.92 35.23
C ILE A 216 -34.13 -34.21 34.14
N MET A 217 -33.83 -35.48 33.88
CA MET A 217 -32.90 -35.90 32.83
C MET A 217 -33.38 -35.45 31.44
N VAL A 218 -34.64 -35.73 31.08
CA VAL A 218 -35.23 -35.33 29.79
C VAL A 218 -35.17 -33.81 29.64
N GLY A 219 -35.53 -33.05 30.67
CA GLY A 219 -35.44 -31.59 30.67
C GLY A 219 -34.01 -31.05 30.49
N LEU A 220 -33.01 -31.67 31.14
CA LEU A 220 -31.60 -31.30 31.00
C LEU A 220 -31.09 -31.55 29.57
N ILE A 221 -31.34 -32.73 29.01
CA ILE A 221 -30.91 -33.05 27.65
C ILE A 221 -31.66 -32.19 26.63
N ALA A 222 -32.95 -31.96 26.84
CA ALA A 222 -33.75 -31.07 26.00
C ALA A 222 -33.20 -29.64 25.97
N HIS A 223 -32.85 -29.11 27.14
CA HIS A 223 -32.22 -27.80 27.26
C HIS A 223 -30.91 -27.74 26.45
N LEU A 224 -30.10 -28.81 26.49
CA LEU A 224 -28.86 -28.89 25.71
C LEU A 224 -29.10 -28.90 24.20
N ILE A 225 -30.16 -29.56 23.72
CA ILE A 225 -30.48 -29.61 22.28
C ILE A 225 -30.95 -28.24 21.76
N ILE A 226 -31.80 -27.54 22.52
CA ILE A 226 -32.41 -26.27 22.09
C ILE A 226 -31.41 -25.10 22.14
N ARG A 227 -30.62 -24.97 23.22
CA ARG A 227 -29.79 -23.78 23.46
C ARG A 227 -28.47 -23.77 22.70
N TYR A 228 -27.96 -24.90 22.21
CA TYR A 228 -26.59 -24.98 21.67
C TYR A 228 -26.35 -24.35 20.30
N ARG A 229 -27.31 -23.62 19.74
CA ARG A 229 -27.18 -22.89 18.47
C ARG A 229 -26.80 -21.41 18.64
N PHE A 230 -26.80 -20.87 19.86
CA PHE A 230 -26.44 -19.47 20.13
C PHE A 230 -25.11 -19.40 20.87
N MET A 231 -24.14 -18.61 20.41
CA MET A 231 -22.78 -18.51 20.98
C MET A 231 -22.72 -18.05 22.46
N ASP A 232 -23.85 -17.58 23.03
CA ASP A 232 -23.98 -16.97 24.36
C ASP A 232 -24.47 -17.94 25.47
N ILE A 233 -23.84 -19.11 25.54
CA ILE A 233 -24.31 -20.22 26.38
C ILE A 233 -23.71 -20.18 27.78
N ARG A 234 -22.52 -19.60 27.97
CA ARG A 234 -21.78 -19.74 29.22
C ARG A 234 -22.53 -19.13 30.41
N VAL A 235 -23.12 -17.95 30.27
CA VAL A 235 -23.82 -17.27 31.38
C VAL A 235 -25.14 -17.97 31.74
N PHE A 236 -25.92 -18.39 30.74
CA PHE A 236 -27.24 -18.99 30.96
C PHE A 236 -27.14 -20.46 31.40
N VAL A 237 -26.26 -21.25 30.76
CA VAL A 237 -26.04 -22.66 31.11
C VAL A 237 -25.29 -22.80 32.44
N ARG A 238 -24.43 -21.84 32.81
CA ARG A 238 -23.83 -21.79 34.16
C ARG A 238 -24.89 -21.69 35.24
N ARG A 239 -25.81 -20.75 35.10
CA ARG A 239 -26.89 -20.58 36.09
C ARG A 239 -27.88 -21.75 36.04
N GLY A 240 -28.28 -22.20 34.85
CA GLY A 240 -29.23 -23.28 34.65
C GLY A 240 -28.73 -24.65 35.13
N VAL A 241 -27.56 -25.10 34.65
CA VAL A 241 -26.99 -26.42 35.01
C VAL A 241 -26.64 -26.48 36.48
N THR A 242 -26.03 -25.43 37.05
CA THR A 242 -25.74 -25.40 38.49
C THR A 242 -27.03 -25.45 39.31
N TYR A 243 -28.07 -24.72 38.92
CA TYR A 243 -29.34 -24.73 39.63
C TYR A 243 -30.03 -26.09 39.55
N ILE A 244 -30.14 -26.67 38.35
CA ILE A 244 -30.77 -27.98 38.15
C ILE A 244 -29.98 -29.07 38.87
N LEU A 245 -28.65 -29.08 38.78
CA LEU A 245 -27.82 -30.05 39.49
C LEU A 245 -27.97 -29.91 41.02
N ALA A 246 -28.04 -28.67 41.52
CA ALA A 246 -28.30 -28.42 42.93
C ALA A 246 -29.67 -28.95 43.36
N VAL A 247 -30.72 -28.71 42.58
CA VAL A 247 -32.06 -29.26 42.84
C VAL A 247 -32.02 -30.79 42.83
N THR A 248 -31.38 -31.43 41.85
CA THR A 248 -31.29 -32.89 41.76
C THR A 248 -30.57 -33.48 42.98
N VAL A 249 -29.43 -32.93 43.40
CA VAL A 249 -28.72 -33.42 44.61
C VAL A 249 -29.56 -33.19 45.86
N THR A 250 -30.27 -32.06 45.94
CA THR A 250 -31.13 -31.71 47.08
C THR A 250 -32.31 -32.68 47.21
N VAL A 251 -33.00 -32.96 46.10
CA VAL A 251 -34.07 -33.96 46.04
C VAL A 251 -33.51 -35.34 46.37
N ALA A 252 -32.33 -35.70 45.85
CA ALA A 252 -31.70 -36.98 46.18
C ALA A 252 -31.41 -37.14 47.67
N LEU A 253 -30.84 -36.11 48.31
CA LEU A 253 -30.58 -36.09 49.74
C LEU A 253 -31.88 -36.16 50.56
N PHE A 254 -32.94 -35.49 50.11
CA PHE A 254 -34.26 -35.57 50.74
C PHE A 254 -34.83 -36.97 50.71
N LEU A 255 -34.79 -37.60 49.54
CA LEU A 255 -35.28 -38.96 49.39
C LEU A 255 -34.44 -39.98 50.16
N LEU A 256 -33.12 -39.77 50.22
CA LEU A 256 -32.23 -40.62 51.02
C LEU A 256 -32.49 -40.46 52.52
N LEU A 257 -32.79 -39.24 52.99
CA LEU A 257 -33.14 -38.96 54.38
C LEU A 257 -34.50 -39.57 54.74
N ILE A 258 -35.50 -39.48 53.86
CA ILE A 258 -36.78 -40.16 54.07
C ILE A 258 -36.57 -41.68 54.13
N ALA A 259 -35.84 -42.24 53.16
CA ALA A 259 -35.58 -43.68 53.11
C ALA A 259 -34.82 -44.19 54.35
N SER A 260 -33.89 -43.40 54.90
CA SER A 260 -33.18 -43.78 56.13
C SER A 260 -34.09 -43.70 57.35
N THR A 261 -34.97 -42.70 57.42
CA THR A 261 -35.98 -42.63 58.49
C THR A 261 -36.99 -43.76 58.42
N ASP A 262 -37.34 -44.22 57.21
CA ASP A 262 -38.20 -45.39 57.01
C ASP A 262 -37.53 -46.69 57.49
N ALA A 263 -36.25 -46.89 57.16
CA ALA A 263 -35.49 -48.05 57.65
C ALA A 263 -35.34 -48.04 59.19
N LEU A 264 -35.20 -46.86 59.80
CA LEU A 264 -35.12 -46.71 61.26
C LEU A 264 -36.50 -46.85 61.94
N THR A 265 -37.58 -46.41 61.31
CA THR A 265 -38.95 -46.49 61.86
C THR A 265 -39.63 -47.84 61.61
N GLU A 266 -39.10 -48.71 60.75
CA GLU A 266 -39.51 -50.14 60.77
C GLU A 266 -39.23 -50.81 62.14
N LEU A 267 -38.34 -50.25 62.97
CA LEU A 267 -38.19 -50.64 64.39
C LEU A 267 -39.21 -49.98 65.35
N HIS A 268 -39.83 -48.85 64.99
CA HIS A 268 -40.75 -48.09 65.84
C HIS A 268 -42.01 -47.69 65.05
N ARG A 269 -43.13 -48.36 65.35
CA ARG A 269 -44.40 -48.44 64.61
C ARG A 269 -45.15 -47.13 64.28
N SER A 270 -44.56 -45.95 64.47
CA SER A 270 -45.18 -44.66 64.17
C SER A 270 -44.27 -43.73 63.36
N ARG A 271 -44.70 -43.38 62.14
CA ARG A 271 -44.12 -42.25 61.39
C ARG A 271 -44.57 -40.94 62.02
N SER A 272 -43.62 -40.07 62.34
CA SER A 272 -43.87 -38.78 62.96
C SER A 272 -43.72 -37.65 61.94
N ILE A 273 -44.77 -36.86 61.73
CA ILE A 273 -44.79 -35.68 60.84
C ILE A 273 -43.67 -34.68 61.15
N TYR A 274 -43.20 -34.66 62.41
CA TYR A 274 -42.10 -33.82 62.86
C TYR A 274 -40.77 -34.20 62.18
N VAL A 275 -40.55 -35.47 61.85
CA VAL A 275 -39.32 -35.94 61.17
C VAL A 275 -39.31 -35.49 59.71
N GLU A 276 -40.47 -35.51 59.03
CA GLU A 276 -40.60 -35.02 57.66
C GLU A 276 -40.40 -33.50 57.59
N LEU A 277 -41.03 -32.75 58.51
CA LEU A 277 -40.88 -31.30 58.58
C LEU A 277 -39.44 -30.88 58.89
N PHE A 278 -38.78 -31.60 59.82
CA PHE A 278 -37.37 -31.40 60.14
C PHE A 278 -36.47 -31.69 58.93
N SER A 279 -36.76 -32.75 58.18
CA SER A 279 -36.03 -33.12 56.97
C SER A 279 -36.13 -32.04 55.88
N VAL A 280 -37.32 -31.49 55.66
CA VAL A 280 -37.53 -30.38 54.71
C VAL A 280 -36.76 -29.13 55.15
N LEU A 281 -36.82 -28.77 56.44
CA LEU A 281 -36.12 -27.60 56.98
C LEU A 281 -34.60 -27.73 56.88
N LEU A 282 -34.05 -28.89 57.26
CA LEU A 282 -32.63 -29.19 57.18
C LEU A 282 -32.11 -29.02 55.74
N ILE A 283 -32.88 -29.51 54.78
CA ILE A 283 -32.52 -29.45 53.36
C ILE A 283 -32.63 -28.04 52.80
N ALA A 284 -33.65 -27.28 53.18
CA ALA A 284 -33.76 -25.87 52.82
C ALA A 284 -32.52 -25.08 53.30
N LEU A 285 -32.03 -25.38 54.50
CA LEU A 285 -30.85 -24.74 55.09
C LEU A 285 -29.55 -25.18 54.41
N LEU A 286 -29.46 -26.47 54.03
CA LEU A 286 -28.32 -27.02 53.28
C LEU A 286 -28.32 -26.63 51.80
N PHE A 287 -29.47 -26.29 51.21
CA PHE A 287 -29.60 -26.01 49.76
C PHE A 287 -28.65 -24.90 49.32
N ASN A 288 -28.58 -23.79 50.05
CA ASN A 288 -27.72 -22.68 49.64
C ASN A 288 -26.23 -23.03 49.73
N ARG A 289 -25.83 -23.81 50.74
CA ARG A 289 -24.45 -24.34 50.88
C ARG A 289 -24.12 -25.34 49.77
N LEU A 290 -25.04 -26.22 49.45
CA LEU A 290 -24.87 -27.22 48.40
C LEU A 290 -24.83 -26.55 47.02
N LYS A 291 -25.75 -25.63 46.73
CA LYS A 291 -25.78 -24.81 45.52
C LYS A 291 -24.47 -24.06 45.32
N THR A 292 -23.96 -23.36 46.35
CA THR A 292 -22.69 -22.61 46.24
C THR A 292 -21.48 -23.53 46.09
N SER A 293 -21.48 -24.71 46.70
CA SER A 293 -20.43 -25.73 46.49
C SER A 293 -20.47 -26.33 45.09
N ILE A 294 -21.66 -26.68 44.60
CA ILE A 294 -21.86 -27.15 43.22
C ILE A 294 -21.45 -26.05 42.26
N GLN A 295 -21.83 -24.80 42.49
CA GLN A 295 -21.43 -23.67 41.65
C GLN A 295 -19.90 -23.54 41.58
N ARG A 296 -19.20 -23.63 42.71
CA ARG A 296 -17.73 -23.60 42.75
C ARG A 296 -17.11 -24.79 41.99
N TRP A 297 -17.67 -25.99 42.15
CA TRP A 297 -17.20 -27.19 41.47
C TRP A 297 -17.46 -27.14 39.95
N THR A 298 -18.69 -26.77 39.54
CA THR A 298 -19.06 -26.58 38.15
C THR A 298 -18.19 -25.48 37.53
N ASN A 299 -17.88 -24.41 38.27
CA ASN A 299 -16.92 -23.40 37.83
C ASN A 299 -15.56 -24.01 37.54
N ARG A 300 -14.96 -24.71 38.50
CA ARG A 300 -13.63 -25.28 38.33
C ARG A 300 -13.52 -26.31 37.20
N TYR A 301 -14.55 -27.13 37.01
CA TYR A 301 -14.51 -28.26 36.06
C TYR A 301 -15.08 -27.93 34.68
N LEU A 302 -16.07 -27.03 34.61
CA LEU A 302 -16.84 -26.72 33.41
C LEU A 302 -16.51 -25.34 32.83
N TYR A 303 -16.13 -24.38 33.69
CA TYR A 303 -15.88 -22.98 33.33
C TYR A 303 -14.44 -22.60 33.68
N ARG A 304 -13.50 -22.93 32.80
CA ARG A 304 -12.09 -22.52 32.94
C ARG A 304 -12.03 -21.00 33.16
N GLU A 305 -11.20 -20.56 34.12
CA GLU A 305 -11.04 -19.15 34.51
C GLU A 305 -10.94 -18.26 33.26
N THR A 306 -11.85 -17.29 33.15
CA THR A 306 -11.76 -16.23 32.16
C THR A 306 -10.50 -15.44 32.44
N PRO A 307 -9.58 -15.28 31.47
CA PRO A 307 -8.47 -14.36 31.59
C PRO A 307 -8.97 -12.97 31.99
N ASP A 308 -8.18 -12.23 32.76
CA ASP A 308 -8.49 -10.85 33.13
C ASP A 308 -8.29 -9.93 31.91
N TYR A 309 -9.26 -9.99 30.98
CA TYR A 309 -9.23 -9.31 29.69
C TYR A 309 -8.99 -7.80 29.79
N PRO A 310 -9.55 -7.05 30.78
CA PRO A 310 -9.27 -5.63 30.94
C PRO A 310 -7.79 -5.28 31.13
N HIS A 311 -7.02 -6.10 31.87
CA HIS A 311 -5.59 -5.86 32.07
C HIS A 311 -4.77 -6.20 30.83
N VAL A 312 -5.10 -7.30 30.16
CA VAL A 312 -4.47 -7.68 28.88
C VAL A 312 -4.72 -6.63 27.80
N LEU A 313 -5.93 -6.04 27.76
CA LEU A 313 -6.30 -5.03 26.77
C LEU A 313 -5.52 -3.72 26.96
N ARG A 314 -5.39 -3.23 28.20
CA ARG A 314 -4.68 -1.97 28.53
C ARG A 314 -3.17 -2.05 28.25
N ASP A 315 -2.55 -3.17 28.60
CA ASP A 315 -1.11 -3.37 28.34
C ASP A 315 -0.83 -3.52 26.84
N ALA A 316 -1.71 -4.21 26.11
CA ALA A 316 -1.57 -4.40 24.67
C ALA A 316 -1.73 -3.08 23.90
N THR A 317 -2.77 -2.30 24.21
CA THR A 317 -3.06 -1.04 23.50
C THR A 317 -2.01 0.04 23.71
N SER A 318 -1.50 0.22 24.94
CA SER A 318 -0.47 1.23 25.23
C SER A 318 0.86 0.95 24.52
N ARG A 319 1.24 -0.32 24.36
CA ARG A 319 2.48 -0.71 23.67
C ARG A 319 2.35 -0.72 22.15
N MET A 320 1.19 -1.07 21.60
CA MET A 320 0.94 -1.02 20.16
C MET A 320 1.06 0.39 19.59
N ALA A 321 0.58 1.40 20.31
CA ALA A 321 0.66 2.79 19.89
C ALA A 321 2.10 3.34 19.82
N ALA A 322 3.04 2.75 20.56
CA ALA A 322 4.43 3.17 20.60
C ALA A 322 5.30 2.56 19.46
N LEU A 323 4.82 1.49 18.81
CA LEU A 323 5.57 0.77 17.78
C LEU A 323 5.26 1.34 16.40
N LEU A 324 6.17 2.12 15.84
CA LEU A 324 6.08 2.64 14.46
C LEU A 324 6.58 1.64 13.41
N ASP A 325 7.27 0.58 13.83
CA ASP A 325 7.80 -0.44 12.92
C ASP A 325 6.83 -1.61 12.72
N LEU A 326 6.43 -1.81 11.46
CA LEU A 326 5.36 -2.72 11.08
C LEU A 326 5.66 -4.20 11.45
N PRO A 327 6.83 -4.79 11.14
CA PRO A 327 7.11 -6.19 11.49
C PRO A 327 7.13 -6.44 13.00
N HIS A 328 7.68 -5.51 13.78
CA HIS A 328 7.71 -5.60 15.25
C HIS A 328 6.30 -5.48 15.85
N LEU A 329 5.48 -4.55 15.34
CA LEU A 329 4.09 -4.39 15.76
C LEU A 329 3.28 -5.67 15.54
N LEU A 330 3.39 -6.27 14.34
CA LEU A 330 2.63 -7.49 14.00
C LEU A 330 3.09 -8.70 14.81
N THR A 331 4.39 -8.80 15.05
CA THR A 331 4.95 -9.86 15.90
C THR A 331 4.48 -9.69 17.35
N HIS A 332 4.43 -8.46 17.86
CA HIS A 332 3.91 -8.19 19.19
C HIS A 332 2.41 -8.49 19.28
N LEU A 333 1.62 -8.08 18.28
CA LEU A 333 0.19 -8.41 18.18
C LEU A 333 -0.04 -9.92 18.23
N SER A 334 0.64 -10.68 17.38
CA SER A 334 0.48 -12.13 17.34
C SER A 334 0.89 -12.79 18.66
N GLN A 335 1.93 -12.31 19.34
CA GLN A 335 2.32 -12.77 20.68
C GLN A 335 1.25 -12.48 21.74
N VAL A 336 0.76 -11.24 21.81
CA VAL A 336 -0.27 -10.83 22.77
C VAL A 336 -1.53 -11.67 22.59
N ILE A 337 -1.98 -11.83 21.34
CA ILE A 337 -3.19 -12.60 21.03
C ILE A 337 -2.99 -14.08 21.36
N THR A 338 -1.83 -14.64 21.03
CA THR A 338 -1.49 -16.04 21.35
C THR A 338 -1.48 -16.27 22.87
N ALA A 339 -0.90 -15.34 23.63
CA ALA A 339 -0.84 -15.42 25.09
C ALA A 339 -2.23 -15.25 25.73
N ALA A 340 -3.03 -14.28 25.25
CA ALA A 340 -4.36 -13.98 25.77
C ALA A 340 -5.37 -15.11 25.54
N THR A 341 -5.30 -15.78 24.39
CA THR A 341 -6.28 -16.80 23.98
C THR A 341 -5.79 -18.23 24.12
N ALA A 342 -4.50 -18.42 24.39
CA ALA A 342 -3.83 -19.71 24.32
C ALA A 342 -4.03 -20.41 22.97
N ALA A 343 -4.03 -19.65 21.87
CA ALA A 343 -4.09 -20.18 20.51
C ALA A 343 -2.86 -21.07 20.21
N GLU A 344 -3.03 -22.06 19.33
CA GLU A 344 -1.90 -22.83 18.80
C GLU A 344 -0.97 -21.94 17.98
N PHE A 345 -1.56 -21.06 17.16
CA PHE A 345 -0.85 -20.02 16.43
C PHE A 345 -1.77 -18.82 16.14
N VAL A 346 -1.15 -17.68 15.83
CA VAL A 346 -1.78 -16.47 15.28
C VAL A 346 -0.94 -16.02 14.10
N ALA A 347 -1.58 -15.78 12.96
CA ALA A 347 -0.95 -15.26 11.76
C ALA A 347 -1.65 -13.98 11.27
N VAL A 348 -0.87 -13.02 10.80
CA VAL A 348 -1.38 -11.76 10.26
C VAL A 348 -1.05 -11.68 8.78
N TYR A 349 -2.09 -11.54 7.96
CA TYR A 349 -2.01 -11.39 6.51
C TYR A 349 -2.34 -9.95 6.15
N ILE A 350 -1.43 -9.24 5.48
CA ILE A 350 -1.61 -7.83 5.09
C ILE A 350 -1.77 -7.71 3.59
N TRP A 351 -2.64 -6.79 3.16
CA TRP A 351 -2.84 -6.48 1.76
C TRP A 351 -1.55 -5.95 1.10
N ASP A 352 -1.12 -6.60 0.01
CA ASP A 352 0.09 -6.24 -0.75
C ASP A 352 -0.09 -4.98 -1.63
N GLY A 353 -1.33 -4.53 -1.84
CA GLY A 353 -1.66 -3.42 -2.73
C GLY A 353 -2.13 -3.85 -4.12
N SER A 354 -2.02 -5.14 -4.47
CA SER A 354 -2.20 -5.65 -5.83
C SER A 354 -3.21 -6.80 -5.94
N SER A 355 -2.91 -7.97 -5.37
CA SER A 355 -3.58 -9.23 -5.72
C SER A 355 -3.85 -10.15 -4.53
N ALA A 356 -3.07 -10.04 -3.45
CA ALA A 356 -3.16 -10.99 -2.34
C ALA A 356 -2.86 -10.36 -0.98
N PHE A 357 -3.34 -11.02 0.07
CA PHE A 357 -2.92 -10.78 1.44
C PHE A 357 -1.72 -11.67 1.75
N GLU A 358 -0.57 -11.08 2.02
CA GLU A 358 0.68 -11.80 2.33
C GLU A 358 0.88 -11.97 3.83
N LYS A 359 1.36 -13.15 4.24
CA LYS A 359 1.66 -13.46 5.63
C LYS A 359 2.93 -12.73 6.07
N LEU A 360 2.78 -11.67 6.87
CA LEU A 360 3.91 -10.89 7.40
C LEU A 360 4.32 -11.29 8.83
N SER A 361 3.44 -11.96 9.58
CA SER A 361 3.76 -12.42 10.94
C SER A 361 3.04 -13.73 11.28
N GLN A 362 3.71 -14.57 12.06
CA GLN A 362 3.17 -15.80 12.62
C GLN A 362 3.82 -16.06 13.99
N HIS A 363 3.01 -16.37 15.00
CA HIS A 363 3.50 -16.79 16.30
C HIS A 363 2.72 -18.02 16.81
N PRO A 364 3.39 -19.09 17.30
CA PRO A 364 4.83 -19.34 17.31
C PRO A 364 5.42 -19.50 15.90
N SER A 365 6.64 -19.03 15.70
CA SER A 365 7.36 -19.19 14.43
C SER A 365 7.62 -20.68 14.14
N GLY A 366 7.28 -21.16 12.94
CA GLY A 366 7.61 -22.51 12.49
C GLY A 366 6.70 -23.66 12.96
N SER A 367 5.57 -23.38 13.64
CA SER A 367 4.69 -24.42 14.18
C SER A 367 3.95 -25.26 13.12
N THR A 368 3.83 -24.76 11.88
CA THR A 368 3.12 -25.42 10.77
C THR A 368 3.37 -24.70 9.44
N SER A 369 3.44 -25.41 8.31
CA SER A 369 3.49 -24.81 6.96
C SER A 369 2.13 -24.20 6.58
N LEU A 370 1.82 -23.04 7.17
CA LEU A 370 0.67 -22.23 6.76
C LEU A 370 0.96 -21.58 5.41
N ALA A 371 -0.03 -21.57 4.52
CA ALA A 371 0.08 -20.93 3.22
C ALA A 371 0.52 -19.46 3.35
N SER A 372 1.38 -19.04 2.42
CA SER A 372 2.10 -17.76 2.45
C SER A 372 1.22 -16.57 2.08
N SER A 373 0.16 -16.78 1.30
CA SER A 373 -0.73 -15.71 0.87
C SER A 373 -2.19 -16.19 0.69
N ILE A 374 -3.11 -15.23 0.70
CA ILE A 374 -4.54 -15.40 0.46
C ILE A 374 -4.94 -14.49 -0.70
N HIS A 375 -5.37 -15.05 -1.83
CA HIS A 375 -5.79 -14.24 -2.98
C HIS A 375 -7.02 -13.38 -2.64
N LYS A 376 -7.08 -12.12 -3.11
CA LYS A 376 -8.18 -11.18 -2.82
C LYS A 376 -9.56 -11.74 -3.17
N ASP A 377 -9.65 -12.39 -4.33
CA ASP A 377 -10.91 -12.90 -4.87
C ASP A 377 -11.28 -14.30 -4.35
N SER A 378 -10.54 -14.81 -3.36
CA SER A 378 -10.93 -16.05 -2.69
C SER A 378 -12.18 -15.85 -1.83
N ALA A 379 -12.88 -16.95 -1.53
CA ALA A 379 -14.16 -16.89 -0.83
C ALA A 379 -14.07 -16.25 0.56
N LEU A 380 -12.94 -16.42 1.26
CA LEU A 380 -12.74 -15.90 2.62
C LEU A 380 -12.66 -14.36 2.66
N PRO A 381 -11.73 -13.66 1.97
CA PRO A 381 -11.70 -12.20 1.94
C PRO A 381 -13.00 -11.59 1.40
N LEU A 382 -13.60 -12.14 0.35
CA LEU A 382 -14.88 -11.64 -0.19
C LEU A 382 -16.01 -11.71 0.86
N THR A 383 -16.06 -12.80 1.62
CA THR A 383 -17.05 -12.94 2.70
C THR A 383 -16.77 -11.95 3.83
N LEU A 384 -15.50 -11.79 4.24
CA LEU A 384 -15.09 -10.83 5.26
C LEU A 384 -15.40 -9.38 4.87
N ILE A 385 -15.19 -9.00 3.61
CA ILE A 385 -15.54 -7.68 3.08
C ILE A 385 -17.06 -7.47 3.12
N ARG A 386 -17.84 -8.48 2.73
CA ARG A 386 -19.31 -8.41 2.68
C ARG A 386 -19.94 -8.36 4.07
N THR A 387 -19.49 -9.18 5.01
CA THR A 387 -20.09 -9.30 6.34
C THR A 387 -19.53 -8.29 7.33
N ARG A 388 -18.26 -7.91 7.19
CA ARG A 388 -17.49 -7.11 8.18
C ARG A 388 -17.51 -7.72 9.58
N GLN A 389 -17.69 -9.04 9.67
CA GLN A 389 -17.77 -9.77 10.93
C GLN A 389 -16.69 -10.86 10.97
N PRO A 390 -16.18 -11.22 12.16
CA PRO A 390 -15.36 -12.40 12.36
C PRO A 390 -16.04 -13.66 11.82
N ILE A 391 -15.27 -14.56 11.22
CA ILE A 391 -15.77 -15.83 10.68
C ILE A 391 -15.15 -16.97 11.49
N SER A 392 -16.00 -17.74 12.18
CA SER A 392 -15.63 -18.96 12.90
C SER A 392 -15.81 -20.19 12.02
N LEU A 393 -14.77 -21.04 11.94
CA LEU A 393 -14.82 -22.30 11.17
C LEU A 393 -15.98 -23.18 11.62
N GLU A 394 -16.22 -23.31 12.92
CA GLU A 394 -17.29 -24.14 13.48
C GLU A 394 -18.68 -23.63 13.11
N GLU A 395 -18.87 -22.31 13.02
CA GLU A 395 -20.15 -21.69 12.67
C GLU A 395 -20.48 -21.87 11.18
N VAL A 396 -19.47 -21.73 10.31
CA VAL A 396 -19.63 -21.95 8.87
C VAL A 396 -19.86 -23.43 8.58
N LEU A 397 -19.14 -24.34 9.24
CA LEU A 397 -19.40 -25.79 9.13
C LEU A 397 -20.83 -26.16 9.54
N ALA A 398 -21.39 -25.50 10.55
CA ALA A 398 -22.74 -25.76 11.03
C ALA A 398 -23.84 -25.17 10.12
N SER A 399 -23.58 -24.06 9.44
CA SER A 399 -24.55 -23.33 8.62
C SER A 399 -24.49 -23.69 7.13
N SER A 400 -23.29 -23.94 6.60
CA SER A 400 -23.02 -24.21 5.18
C SER A 400 -21.81 -25.14 5.03
N PRO A 401 -21.96 -26.43 5.38
CA PRO A 401 -20.89 -27.42 5.23
C PRO A 401 -20.47 -27.56 3.76
N GLY A 402 -19.17 -27.52 3.49
CA GLY A 402 -18.60 -27.62 2.13
C GLY A 402 -18.58 -26.31 1.34
N SER A 403 -18.75 -25.15 1.98
CA SER A 403 -18.52 -23.86 1.31
C SER A 403 -17.03 -23.61 1.07
N ALA A 404 -16.69 -22.88 0.00
CA ALA A 404 -15.30 -22.51 -0.30
C ALA A 404 -14.61 -21.68 0.81
N VAL A 405 -15.39 -21.09 1.73
CA VAL A 405 -14.88 -20.40 2.93
C VAL A 405 -14.34 -21.41 3.94
N VAL A 406 -15.00 -22.58 4.10
CA VAL A 406 -14.51 -23.68 4.94
C VAL A 406 -13.19 -24.20 4.39
N ASP A 407 -13.13 -24.48 3.08
CA ASP A 407 -11.90 -24.97 2.44
C ASP A 407 -10.73 -24.00 2.64
N SER A 408 -11.00 -22.69 2.53
CA SER A 408 -10.02 -21.65 2.82
C SER A 408 -9.56 -21.73 4.28
N LEU A 409 -10.47 -21.67 5.25
CA LEU A 409 -10.13 -21.72 6.68
C LEU A 409 -9.37 -23.01 7.07
N GLU A 410 -9.74 -24.16 6.51
CA GLU A 410 -9.06 -25.43 6.71
C GLU A 410 -7.65 -25.45 6.09
N GLN A 411 -7.47 -24.88 4.90
CA GLN A 411 -6.18 -24.71 4.25
C GLN A 411 -5.20 -23.92 5.13
N PHE A 412 -5.68 -22.87 5.79
CA PHE A 412 -4.90 -22.06 6.73
C PHE A 412 -4.94 -22.60 8.17
N ARG A 413 -5.57 -23.75 8.42
CA ARG A 413 -5.81 -24.32 9.77
C ARG A 413 -6.36 -23.30 10.78
N ALA A 414 -7.09 -22.31 10.29
CA ALA A 414 -7.61 -21.21 11.08
C ALA A 414 -8.97 -21.61 11.65
N ALA A 415 -9.09 -21.54 12.97
CA ALA A 415 -10.37 -21.71 13.66
C ALA A 415 -11.21 -20.42 13.60
N LEU A 416 -10.56 -19.26 13.52
CA LEU A 416 -11.20 -17.95 13.47
C LEU A 416 -10.43 -17.04 12.50
N ALA A 417 -11.16 -16.32 11.64
CA ALA A 417 -10.61 -15.25 10.81
C ALA A 417 -11.28 -13.92 11.18
N ILE A 418 -10.48 -12.94 11.56
CA ILE A 418 -10.95 -11.62 11.98
C ILE A 418 -10.50 -10.58 10.95
N PRO A 419 -11.43 -9.80 10.37
CA PRO A 419 -11.05 -8.77 9.42
C PRO A 419 -10.52 -7.52 10.13
N MET A 420 -9.51 -6.89 9.54
CA MET A 420 -8.91 -5.66 10.01
C MET A 420 -9.11 -4.58 8.95
N PHE A 421 -9.96 -3.60 9.27
CA PHE A 421 -10.34 -2.52 8.35
C PHE A 421 -9.64 -1.22 8.73
N ALA A 422 -9.19 -0.47 7.73
CA ALA A 422 -8.93 0.96 7.84
C ALA A 422 -9.98 1.68 7.00
N ASP A 423 -10.76 2.56 7.62
CA ASP A 423 -11.92 3.21 7.01
C ASP A 423 -12.92 2.20 6.43
N SER A 424 -12.93 2.01 5.11
CA SER A 424 -13.78 1.06 4.39
C SER A 424 -13.05 -0.18 3.86
N ASP A 425 -11.72 -0.16 3.88
CA ASP A 425 -10.89 -1.11 3.14
C ASP A 425 -10.33 -2.18 4.08
N LEU A 426 -10.42 -3.44 3.64
CA LEU A 426 -9.82 -4.56 4.36
C LEU A 426 -8.31 -4.52 4.16
N ILE A 427 -7.58 -4.05 5.17
CA ILE A 427 -6.11 -3.90 5.11
C ILE A 427 -5.37 -5.14 5.59
N ALA A 428 -6.00 -5.95 6.44
CA ALA A 428 -5.41 -7.17 6.95
C ALA A 428 -6.46 -8.21 7.36
N ILE A 429 -6.02 -9.47 7.46
CA ILE A 429 -6.80 -10.60 7.96
C ILE A 429 -5.98 -11.24 9.07
N LEU A 430 -6.57 -11.33 10.25
CA LEU A 430 -6.01 -12.02 11.40
C LEU A 430 -6.55 -13.46 11.42
N ALA A 431 -5.67 -14.42 11.11
CA ALA A 431 -5.99 -15.84 11.14
C ALA A 431 -5.51 -16.47 12.45
N ILE A 432 -6.44 -17.06 13.19
CA ILE A 432 -6.18 -17.59 14.53
C ILE A 432 -6.43 -19.10 14.51
N GLY A 433 -5.43 -19.87 14.93
CA GLY A 433 -5.53 -21.32 15.05
C GLY A 433 -6.45 -21.76 16.20
N PRO A 434 -6.75 -23.05 16.31
CA PRO A 434 -7.52 -23.59 17.43
C PRO A 434 -6.83 -23.32 18.77
N LYS A 435 -7.61 -23.22 19.85
CA LYS A 435 -7.04 -23.09 21.21
C LYS A 435 -6.30 -24.37 21.60
N ARG A 436 -5.16 -24.24 22.29
CA ARG A 436 -4.40 -25.38 22.84
C ARG A 436 -5.21 -26.21 23.84
N SER A 437 -6.23 -25.62 24.46
CA SER A 437 -7.17 -26.33 25.34
C SER A 437 -8.11 -27.27 24.58
N GLY A 438 -8.29 -27.03 23.27
CA GLY A 438 -9.32 -27.62 22.45
C GLY A 438 -10.73 -27.12 22.77
N ASP A 439 -10.89 -26.01 23.50
CA ASP A 439 -12.18 -25.35 23.68
C ASP A 439 -12.46 -24.41 22.48
N PRO A 440 -13.72 -24.11 22.15
CA PRO A 440 -14.04 -23.17 21.08
C PRO A 440 -13.70 -21.72 21.46
N TYR A 441 -13.70 -20.84 20.47
CA TYR A 441 -13.72 -19.39 20.70
C TYR A 441 -15.14 -18.95 21.05
N PHE A 442 -15.31 -18.32 22.21
CA PHE A 442 -16.60 -17.80 22.65
C PHE A 442 -16.78 -16.34 22.22
N SER A 443 -18.00 -15.81 22.30
CA SER A 443 -18.29 -14.40 21.95
C SER A 443 -17.36 -13.43 22.67
N GLU A 444 -17.11 -13.65 23.97
CA GLU A 444 -16.21 -12.82 24.78
C GLU A 444 -14.77 -12.77 24.24
N ASP A 445 -14.28 -13.91 23.71
CA ASP A 445 -12.97 -13.98 23.07
C ASP A 445 -13.00 -13.23 21.73
N ILE A 446 -14.04 -13.45 20.92
CA ILE A 446 -14.20 -12.83 19.61
C ILE A 446 -14.31 -11.31 19.75
N ASP A 447 -15.05 -10.81 20.75
CA ASP A 447 -15.20 -9.38 21.05
C ASP A 447 -13.85 -8.77 21.44
N LEU A 448 -13.12 -9.40 22.36
CA LEU A 448 -11.77 -8.97 22.73
C LEU A 448 -10.85 -8.90 21.50
N LEU A 449 -10.83 -9.97 20.72
CA LEU A 449 -9.97 -10.08 19.56
C LEU A 449 -10.34 -9.08 18.47
N SER A 450 -11.63 -8.80 18.31
CA SER A 450 -12.12 -7.78 17.37
C SER A 450 -11.73 -6.38 17.81
N ILE A 451 -11.76 -6.08 19.13
CA ILE A 451 -11.26 -4.82 19.68
C ILE A 451 -9.75 -4.69 19.42
N LEU A 452 -8.97 -5.73 19.72
CA LEU A 452 -7.52 -5.72 19.47
C LEU A 452 -7.20 -5.60 17.97
N ALA A 453 -7.93 -6.30 17.11
CA ALA A 453 -7.80 -6.21 15.67
C ALA A 453 -8.13 -4.80 15.16
N SER A 454 -9.19 -4.17 15.67
CA SER A 454 -9.54 -2.79 15.31
C SER A 454 -8.44 -1.80 15.73
N GLN A 455 -7.95 -1.89 16.97
CA GLN A 455 -6.87 -1.02 17.46
C GLN A 455 -5.57 -1.22 16.67
N ALA A 456 -5.23 -2.47 16.37
CA ALA A 456 -4.07 -2.76 15.55
C ALA A 456 -4.25 -2.34 14.09
N SER A 457 -5.46 -2.30 13.56
CA SER A 457 -5.72 -1.77 12.21
C SER A 457 -5.29 -0.30 12.12
N ILE A 458 -5.62 0.50 13.14
CA ILE A 458 -5.19 1.90 13.26
C ILE A 458 -3.67 1.98 13.34
N ALA A 459 -3.05 1.17 14.19
CA ALA A 459 -1.60 1.21 14.38
C ALA A 459 -0.82 0.74 13.12
N ILE A 460 -1.31 -0.27 12.40
CA ILE A 460 -0.79 -0.70 11.11
C ILE A 460 -0.89 0.43 10.08
N LYS A 461 -2.06 1.08 9.99
CA LYS A 461 -2.26 2.21 9.07
C LYS A 461 -1.30 3.36 9.38
N ASN A 462 -1.11 3.69 10.67
CA ASN A 462 -0.16 4.72 11.10
C ASN A 462 1.28 4.36 10.75
N ALA A 463 1.71 3.11 10.98
CA ALA A 463 3.04 2.64 10.60
C ALA A 463 3.27 2.71 9.07
N GLN A 464 2.25 2.37 8.27
CA GLN A 464 2.30 2.50 6.81
C GLN A 464 2.38 3.95 6.35
N LEU A 465 1.56 4.84 6.91
CA LEU A 465 1.59 6.27 6.60
C LEU A 465 2.92 6.89 6.98
N TYR A 466 3.46 6.56 8.15
CA TYR A 466 4.77 7.04 8.59
C TYR A 466 5.88 6.58 7.64
N ARG A 467 5.85 5.32 7.20
CA ARG A 467 6.77 4.82 6.17
C ARG A 467 6.66 5.55 4.84
N GLN A 468 5.44 5.87 4.40
CA GLN A 468 5.22 6.65 3.16
C GLN A 468 5.81 8.04 3.27
N VAL A 469 5.64 8.72 4.41
CA VAL A 469 6.26 10.04 4.67
C VAL A 469 7.78 9.94 4.66
N LEU A 470 8.36 8.93 5.32
CA LEU A 470 9.82 8.72 5.28
C LEU A 470 10.32 8.43 3.86
N GLN A 471 9.62 7.62 3.09
CA GLN A 471 9.97 7.34 1.69
C GLN A 471 9.90 8.60 0.82
N ALA A 472 8.85 9.41 0.98
CA ALA A 472 8.71 10.68 0.27
C ALA A 472 9.84 11.66 0.63
N ASN A 473 10.17 11.79 1.91
CA ASN A 473 11.27 12.64 2.37
C ASN A 473 12.63 12.16 1.84
N ASN A 474 12.91 10.86 1.93
CA ASN A 474 14.14 10.28 1.37
C ASN A 474 14.22 10.45 -0.15
N TYR A 475 13.09 10.36 -0.85
CA TYR A 475 13.02 10.60 -2.29
C TYR A 475 13.38 12.06 -2.64
N ILE A 476 12.82 13.02 -1.90
CA ILE A 476 13.14 14.45 -2.06
C ILE A 476 14.61 14.72 -1.78
N GLU A 477 15.16 14.20 -0.67
CA GLU A 477 16.58 14.33 -0.33
C GLU A 477 17.49 13.72 -1.42
N ASN A 478 17.14 12.55 -1.94
CA ASN A 478 17.88 11.91 -3.03
C ASN A 478 17.86 12.74 -4.32
N ILE A 479 16.71 13.32 -4.69
CA ILE A 479 16.64 14.25 -5.84
C ILE A 479 17.55 15.45 -5.59
N LEU A 480 17.41 16.14 -4.45
CA LEU A 480 18.18 17.35 -4.16
C LEU A 480 19.68 17.08 -4.13
N THR A 481 20.12 15.94 -3.58
CA THR A 481 21.54 15.58 -3.48
C THR A 481 22.15 15.09 -4.80
N THR A 482 21.35 14.54 -5.73
CA THR A 482 21.83 14.04 -7.04
C THR A 482 21.74 15.08 -8.16
N MET A 483 20.93 16.14 -8.01
CA MET A 483 20.87 17.23 -8.97
C MET A 483 22.25 17.89 -9.18
N GLU A 484 22.63 18.08 -10.45
CA GLU A 484 23.88 18.78 -10.83
C GLU A 484 23.77 20.30 -10.70
N SER A 485 22.54 20.84 -10.70
CA SER A 485 22.30 22.26 -10.48
C SER A 485 22.27 22.59 -8.99
N GLY A 486 22.84 23.74 -8.62
CA GLY A 486 22.81 24.26 -7.27
C GLY A 486 21.42 24.78 -6.94
N VAL A 487 20.85 24.35 -5.81
CA VAL A 487 19.54 24.79 -5.31
C VAL A 487 19.72 25.38 -3.92
N ILE A 488 19.24 26.61 -3.73
CA ILE A 488 19.24 27.31 -2.44
C ILE A 488 17.85 27.90 -2.20
N ALA A 489 17.27 27.64 -1.03
CA ALA A 489 16.03 28.28 -0.60
C ALA A 489 16.28 29.14 0.64
N VAL A 490 15.63 30.30 0.69
CA VAL A 490 15.69 31.24 1.83
C VAL A 490 14.28 31.58 2.34
N THR A 491 14.14 31.78 3.65
CA THR A 491 12.92 32.34 4.26
C THR A 491 12.74 33.83 3.90
N ALA A 492 11.59 34.39 4.26
CA ALA A 492 11.34 35.83 4.14
C ALA A 492 12.37 36.69 4.90
N ASP A 493 12.88 36.20 6.03
CA ASP A 493 13.92 36.87 6.84
C ASP A 493 15.34 36.65 6.30
N GLY A 494 15.48 36.00 5.14
CA GLY A 494 16.78 35.75 4.50
C GLY A 494 17.58 34.59 5.12
N HIS A 495 16.96 33.71 5.91
CA HIS A 495 17.63 32.51 6.43
C HIS A 495 17.60 31.37 5.42
N VAL A 496 18.75 30.74 5.17
CA VAL A 496 18.86 29.59 4.26
C VAL A 496 18.19 28.36 4.89
N THR A 497 17.23 27.79 4.19
CA THR A 497 16.47 26.58 4.61
C THR A 497 16.86 25.35 3.83
N LEU A 498 17.28 25.51 2.57
CA LEU A 498 17.70 24.42 1.69
C LEU A 498 19.00 24.82 1.00
N PHE A 499 19.96 23.89 0.97
CA PHE A 499 21.26 24.08 0.33
C PHE A 499 21.79 22.73 -0.13
N ASN A 500 21.66 22.42 -1.41
CA ASN A 500 21.97 21.09 -1.92
C ASN A 500 23.48 20.85 -2.18
N ARG A 501 23.86 19.62 -2.53
CA ARG A 501 25.28 19.23 -2.74
C ARG A 501 25.95 20.04 -3.86
N ALA A 502 25.27 20.22 -4.98
CA ALA A 502 25.82 20.95 -6.12
C ALA A 502 26.06 22.44 -5.78
N ALA A 503 25.17 23.06 -5.01
CA ALA A 503 25.37 24.43 -4.52
C ALA A 503 26.62 24.53 -3.63
N ALA A 504 26.87 23.53 -2.77
CA ALA A 504 28.07 23.48 -1.93
C ALA A 504 29.37 23.41 -2.75
N LEU A 505 29.38 22.56 -3.79
CA LEU A 505 30.56 22.38 -4.66
C LEU A 505 30.84 23.61 -5.52
N MET A 506 29.81 24.19 -6.15
CA MET A 506 29.96 25.36 -7.01
C MET A 506 30.28 26.63 -6.23
N ALA A 507 29.61 26.85 -5.10
CA ALA A 507 29.88 28.01 -4.24
C ALA A 507 31.12 27.81 -3.34
N ASN A 508 31.73 26.61 -3.34
CA ASN A 508 32.86 26.21 -2.49
C ASN A 508 32.63 26.46 -1.00
N LEU A 509 31.40 26.26 -0.54
CA LEU A 509 31.03 26.43 0.86
C LEU A 509 30.95 25.06 1.52
N ALA A 510 31.71 24.84 2.60
CA ALA A 510 31.68 23.60 3.37
C ALA A 510 30.24 23.22 3.76
N ARG A 511 29.90 21.93 3.65
CA ARG A 511 28.53 21.39 3.80
C ARG A 511 27.95 21.56 5.21
N ASP A 512 28.77 21.91 6.20
CA ASP A 512 28.53 21.58 7.60
C ASP A 512 27.73 22.60 8.42
N ARG A 513 27.14 23.64 7.80
CA ARG A 513 26.29 24.61 8.50
C ARG A 513 25.18 25.19 7.60
N SER A 514 24.29 24.35 7.08
CA SER A 514 23.05 24.86 6.43
C SER A 514 22.12 25.54 7.44
N HIS A 515 22.11 25.07 8.69
CA HIS A 515 21.36 25.67 9.79
C HIS A 515 22.14 26.89 10.33
N GLY A 516 21.60 28.09 10.08
CA GLY A 516 22.14 29.37 10.60
C GLY A 516 22.85 30.26 9.57
N ARG A 517 22.87 29.90 8.28
CA ARG A 517 23.37 30.80 7.22
C ARG A 517 22.30 31.82 6.85
N THR A 518 22.70 33.08 6.74
CA THR A 518 21.90 34.14 6.15
C THR A 518 22.26 34.32 4.68
N ILE A 519 21.37 34.95 3.93
CA ILE A 519 21.54 35.35 2.54
C ILE A 519 22.86 36.12 2.31
N ASP A 520 23.34 36.85 3.31
CA ASP A 520 24.58 37.63 3.25
C ASP A 520 25.83 36.79 3.08
N SER A 521 25.83 35.56 3.61
CA SER A 521 26.94 34.61 3.49
C SER A 521 27.10 34.01 2.10
N LEU A 522 26.13 34.21 1.20
CA LEU A 522 26.17 33.70 -0.17
C LEU A 522 27.05 34.59 -1.07
N PRO A 523 27.60 34.05 -2.18
CA PRO A 523 28.31 34.83 -3.17
C PRO A 523 27.48 36.02 -3.69
N PRO A 524 28.12 37.18 -4.01
CA PRO A 524 27.41 38.41 -4.37
C PRO A 524 26.39 38.26 -5.51
N SER A 525 26.71 37.44 -6.51
CA SER A 525 25.84 37.20 -7.67
C SER A 525 24.55 36.45 -7.30
N LEU A 526 24.63 35.47 -6.39
CA LEU A 526 23.45 34.74 -5.89
C LEU A 526 22.66 35.57 -4.88
N ARG A 527 23.37 36.28 -3.98
CA ARG A 527 22.79 37.18 -2.99
C ARG A 527 21.95 38.26 -3.64
N GLY A 528 22.52 38.99 -4.62
CA GLY A 528 21.81 40.08 -5.30
C GLY A 528 20.51 39.63 -5.97
N GLN A 529 20.52 38.45 -6.60
CA GLN A 529 19.32 37.91 -7.25
C GLN A 529 18.26 37.45 -6.26
N LEU A 530 18.66 36.76 -5.19
CA LEU A 530 17.73 36.34 -4.13
C LEU A 530 17.14 37.56 -3.40
N SER A 531 17.96 38.54 -3.01
CA SER A 531 17.51 39.76 -2.32
C SER A 531 16.54 40.57 -3.20
N ALA A 532 16.83 40.69 -4.50
CA ALA A 532 15.94 41.39 -5.41
C ALA A 532 14.58 40.67 -5.55
N THR A 533 14.57 39.33 -5.56
CA THR A 533 13.35 38.51 -5.66
C THR A 533 12.53 38.54 -4.37
N LEU A 534 13.18 38.58 -3.21
CA LEU A 534 12.52 38.78 -1.92
C LEU A 534 11.88 40.18 -1.81
N ALA A 535 12.52 41.20 -2.38
CA ALA A 535 12.06 42.59 -2.29
C ALA A 535 10.83 42.88 -3.15
N ASP A 536 10.77 42.37 -4.39
CA ASP A 536 9.70 42.66 -5.34
C ASP A 536 8.73 41.50 -5.60
N GLY A 537 9.03 40.30 -5.07
CA GLY A 537 8.24 39.08 -5.27
C GLY A 537 8.28 38.53 -6.70
N ARG A 538 9.10 39.09 -7.59
CA ARG A 538 9.16 38.70 -9.00
C ARG A 538 10.34 37.77 -9.26
N GLY A 539 10.05 36.58 -9.76
CA GLY A 539 11.09 35.65 -10.21
C GLY A 539 11.88 36.19 -11.40
N ARG A 540 13.17 35.86 -11.47
CA ARG A 540 14.07 36.19 -12.58
C ARG A 540 14.51 34.89 -13.22
N VAL A 541 14.45 34.80 -14.54
CA VAL A 541 14.71 33.53 -15.27
C VAL A 541 15.92 33.70 -16.16
N ASN A 542 16.78 32.68 -16.20
CA ASN A 542 17.94 32.59 -17.09
C ASN A 542 18.92 33.78 -17.01
N VAL A 543 19.18 34.28 -15.80
CA VAL A 543 20.17 35.32 -15.58
C VAL A 543 21.56 34.69 -15.67
N GLU A 544 22.30 35.00 -16.74
CA GLU A 544 23.73 34.67 -16.85
C GLU A 544 24.54 35.58 -15.91
N SER A 545 25.37 34.97 -15.07
CA SER A 545 26.27 35.70 -14.18
C SER A 545 27.54 34.92 -13.93
N THR A 546 28.55 35.56 -13.35
CA THR A 546 29.77 34.88 -12.92
C THR A 546 29.70 34.63 -11.42
N LEU A 547 29.75 33.36 -11.05
CA LEU A 547 29.92 32.95 -9.66
C LEU A 547 31.40 33.07 -9.32
N VAL A 548 31.74 34.04 -8.48
CA VAL A 548 33.07 34.16 -7.90
C VAL A 548 33.07 33.44 -6.57
N SER A 549 33.74 32.30 -6.53
CA SER A 549 33.95 31.52 -5.31
C SER A 549 34.90 32.24 -4.34
N SER A 550 34.92 31.83 -3.07
CA SER A 550 35.84 32.32 -2.03
C SER A 550 37.32 32.28 -2.45
N ASP A 551 37.66 31.33 -3.33
CA ASP A 551 39.04 31.07 -3.78
C ASP A 551 39.37 31.80 -5.10
N SER A 552 38.59 32.84 -5.45
CA SER A 552 38.72 33.63 -6.68
C SER A 552 38.51 32.85 -8.00
N ARG A 553 37.96 31.64 -7.93
CA ARG A 553 37.56 30.88 -9.12
C ARG A 553 36.26 31.47 -9.70
N ALA A 554 36.32 31.90 -10.96
CA ALA A 554 35.19 32.42 -11.71
C ALA A 554 34.50 31.29 -12.50
N ILE A 555 33.26 30.98 -12.15
CA ILE A 555 32.44 29.97 -12.82
C ILE A 555 31.29 30.69 -13.53
N PRO A 556 31.16 30.62 -14.87
CA PRO A 556 29.99 31.15 -15.54
C PRO A 556 28.77 30.30 -15.18
N ILE A 557 27.72 30.93 -14.68
CA ILE A 557 26.48 30.26 -14.29
C ILE A 557 25.28 30.89 -14.99
N VAL A 558 24.24 30.08 -15.21
CA VAL A 558 22.88 30.58 -15.45
C VAL A 558 22.05 30.32 -14.21
N SER A 559 21.26 31.31 -13.81
CA SER A 559 20.48 31.27 -12.58
C SER A 559 19.04 31.69 -12.80
N SER A 560 18.12 31.02 -12.10
CA SER A 560 16.70 31.36 -12.07
C SER A 560 16.23 31.43 -10.62
N THR A 561 15.48 32.47 -10.29
CA THR A 561 14.91 32.73 -8.97
C THR A 561 13.39 32.70 -9.03
N THR A 562 12.76 32.21 -7.98
CA THR A 562 11.30 32.16 -7.87
C THR A 562 10.89 32.43 -6.43
N ALA A 563 9.94 33.34 -6.23
CA ALA A 563 9.35 33.60 -4.93
C ALA A 563 8.33 32.49 -4.59
N PHE A 564 8.27 32.06 -3.34
CA PHE A 564 7.32 31.06 -2.88
C PHE A 564 6.66 31.48 -1.55
N PRO A 565 5.39 31.11 -1.30
CA PRO A 565 4.73 31.40 -0.04
C PRO A 565 5.40 30.61 1.10
N HIS A 566 5.85 31.29 2.15
CA HIS A 566 6.36 30.62 3.34
C HIS A 566 5.19 30.19 4.24
N ALA A 567 5.15 28.91 4.63
CA ALA A 567 4.07 28.37 5.46
C ALA A 567 3.91 29.19 6.75
N ASN A 568 2.71 29.72 7.00
CA ASN A 568 2.31 30.56 8.15
C ASN A 568 2.75 32.03 8.16
N SER A 569 3.19 32.62 7.04
CA SER A 569 3.41 34.08 6.94
C SER A 569 2.85 34.67 5.65
N THR A 570 2.44 35.94 5.67
CA THR A 570 2.13 36.73 4.47
C THR A 570 3.38 37.10 3.65
N SER A 571 4.57 36.73 4.12
CA SER A 571 5.85 37.09 3.51
C SER A 571 6.35 35.97 2.60
N LEU A 572 6.90 36.36 1.45
CA LEU A 572 7.41 35.44 0.43
C LEU A 572 8.87 35.04 0.75
N GLY A 573 9.16 33.75 0.70
CA GLY A 573 10.54 33.24 0.60
C GLY A 573 11.00 33.23 -0.87
N ALA A 574 12.26 32.86 -1.12
CA ALA A 574 12.79 32.75 -2.48
C ALA A 574 13.66 31.49 -2.65
N VAL A 575 13.54 30.84 -3.80
CA VAL A 575 14.44 29.76 -4.25
C VAL A 575 15.26 30.27 -5.42
N ILE A 576 16.56 29.94 -5.44
CA ILE A 576 17.43 30.09 -6.61
C ILE A 576 17.92 28.71 -7.06
N VAL A 577 17.83 28.48 -8.37
CA VAL A 577 18.44 27.33 -9.05
C VAL A 577 19.50 27.87 -10.00
N PHE A 578 20.71 27.32 -9.97
CA PHE A 578 21.80 27.74 -10.85
C PHE A 578 22.61 26.58 -11.40
N THR A 579 23.08 26.73 -12.63
CA THR A 579 23.76 25.68 -13.40
C THR A 579 25.08 26.21 -13.95
N ASP A 580 26.14 25.39 -13.89
CA ASP A 580 27.47 25.69 -14.42
C ASP A 580 27.47 25.64 -15.97
N LEU A 581 27.90 26.73 -16.60
CA LEU A 581 28.01 26.88 -18.06
C LEU A 581 29.42 26.65 -18.60
N THR A 582 30.40 26.26 -17.76
CA THR A 582 31.82 26.14 -18.15
C THR A 582 32.00 25.27 -19.40
N ARG A 583 31.37 24.09 -19.42
CA ARG A 583 31.46 23.15 -20.56
C ARG A 583 30.76 23.71 -21.80
N LEU A 584 29.61 24.36 -21.63
CA LEU A 584 28.85 24.94 -22.74
C LEU A 584 29.66 26.06 -23.42
N LYS A 585 30.20 27.00 -22.63
CA LYS A 585 31.03 28.10 -23.16
C LYS A 585 32.32 27.56 -23.81
N ALA A 586 32.92 26.49 -23.30
CA ALA A 586 34.08 25.84 -23.91
C ALA A 586 33.76 25.24 -25.29
N LEU A 587 32.63 24.52 -25.41
CA LEU A 587 32.16 23.95 -26.68
C LEU A 587 31.81 25.03 -27.71
N GLU A 588 31.18 26.13 -27.28
CA GLU A 588 30.93 27.28 -28.15
C GLU A 588 32.24 27.91 -28.68
N ALA A 589 33.28 27.96 -27.86
CA ALA A 589 34.58 28.46 -28.26
C ALA A 589 35.29 27.51 -29.25
N GLU A 590 35.19 26.20 -29.05
CA GLU A 590 35.73 25.17 -29.94
C GLU A 590 35.03 25.20 -31.31
N LYS A 591 33.69 25.26 -31.32
CA LYS A 591 32.90 25.40 -32.55
C LYS A 591 33.36 26.63 -33.35
N ARG A 592 33.48 27.78 -32.69
CA ARG A 592 33.96 29.02 -33.33
C ARG A 592 35.38 28.87 -33.91
N ARG A 593 36.26 28.08 -33.27
CA ARG A 593 37.59 27.77 -33.82
C ARG A 593 37.52 26.86 -35.05
N ALA A 594 36.67 25.85 -35.04
CA ALA A 594 36.49 24.94 -36.16
C ALA A 594 35.93 25.65 -37.41
N GLU A 595 34.94 26.52 -37.23
CA GLU A 595 34.39 27.36 -38.31
C GLU A 595 35.48 28.23 -38.96
N ARG A 596 36.39 28.81 -38.16
CA ARG A 596 37.54 29.59 -38.66
C ARG A 596 38.55 28.76 -39.45
N LEU A 597 38.85 27.54 -38.99
CA LEU A 597 39.77 26.64 -39.70
C LEU A 597 39.19 26.18 -41.04
N ALA A 598 37.88 25.92 -41.07
CA ALA A 598 37.19 25.57 -42.31
C ALA A 598 37.23 26.71 -43.34
N SER A 599 37.04 27.97 -42.92
CA SER A 599 37.16 29.12 -43.82
C SER A 599 38.58 29.31 -44.35
N LEU A 600 39.61 29.08 -43.53
CA LEU A 600 41.03 29.12 -43.95
C LEU A 600 41.36 28.02 -44.98
N GLY A 601 40.79 26.82 -44.83
CA GLY A 601 41.00 25.69 -45.74
C GLY A 601 40.54 25.97 -47.17
N ALA A 602 39.43 26.71 -47.34
CA ALA A 602 38.93 27.11 -48.66
C ALA A 602 39.84 28.13 -49.37
N LEU A 603 40.53 28.99 -48.62
CA LEU A 603 41.39 30.05 -49.16
C LEU A 603 42.77 29.53 -49.62
N ALA A 604 43.27 28.45 -48.98
CA ALA A 604 44.63 27.95 -49.19
C ALA A 604 44.94 27.52 -50.64
N SER A 605 43.96 26.99 -51.38
CA SER A 605 44.18 26.50 -52.74
C SER A 605 44.35 27.63 -53.76
N GLY A 606 43.62 28.75 -53.62
CA GLY A 606 43.77 29.93 -54.47
C GLY A 606 45.11 30.64 -54.26
N ILE A 607 45.53 30.78 -53.00
CA ILE A 607 46.82 31.36 -52.60
C ILE A 607 47.98 30.56 -53.17
N ALA A 608 47.94 29.23 -53.04
CA ALA A 608 49.00 28.36 -53.55
C ALA A 608 49.17 28.54 -55.07
N HIS A 609 48.06 28.73 -55.80
CA HIS A 609 48.10 28.97 -57.24
C HIS A 609 48.66 30.36 -57.58
N GLU A 610 48.33 31.39 -56.81
CA GLU A 610 48.80 32.76 -57.03
C GLU A 610 50.27 32.99 -56.65
N ILE A 611 50.81 32.26 -55.67
CA ILE A 611 52.25 32.27 -55.36
C ILE A 611 53.04 31.46 -56.40
N LYS A 612 52.45 30.37 -56.93
CA LYS A 612 53.11 29.53 -57.93
C LYS A 612 53.37 30.30 -59.23
N ASN A 613 52.46 31.17 -59.64
CA ASN A 613 52.58 31.94 -60.88
C ASN A 613 53.84 32.84 -60.96
N PRO A 614 54.11 33.76 -60.00
CA PRO A 614 55.32 34.57 -59.99
C PRO A 614 56.59 33.71 -59.85
N LEU A 615 56.54 32.63 -59.05
CA LEU A 615 57.67 31.70 -58.92
C LEU A 615 58.02 31.00 -60.25
N VAL A 616 57.01 30.59 -61.02
CA VAL A 616 57.23 30.01 -62.36
C VAL A 616 57.86 31.05 -63.28
N ALA A 617 57.38 32.30 -63.26
CA ALA A 617 57.96 33.37 -64.07
C ALA A 617 59.44 33.59 -63.73
N ILE A 618 59.78 33.79 -62.45
CA ILE A 618 61.17 33.94 -61.98
C ILE A 618 62.02 32.73 -62.41
N ARG A 619 61.48 31.51 -62.24
CA ARG A 619 62.18 30.28 -62.59
C ARG A 619 62.48 30.18 -64.07
N THR A 620 61.52 30.41 -64.97
CA THR A 620 61.74 30.35 -66.41
C THR A 620 62.82 31.33 -66.85
N PHE A 621 62.75 32.56 -66.33
CA PHE A 621 63.73 33.61 -66.58
C PHE A 621 65.13 33.23 -66.03
N ALA A 622 65.21 32.54 -64.89
CA ALA A 622 66.46 32.07 -64.31
C ALA A 622 67.06 30.87 -65.06
N GLU A 623 66.21 29.96 -65.56
CA GLU A 623 66.62 28.81 -66.37
C GLU A 623 67.19 29.23 -67.74
N LEU A 624 66.69 30.33 -68.31
CA LEU A 624 67.19 30.89 -69.57
C LEU A 624 68.46 31.74 -69.41
N LEU A 625 68.83 32.09 -68.17
CA LEU A 625 69.96 32.96 -67.86
C LEU A 625 71.32 32.42 -68.31
N PRO A 626 71.65 31.11 -68.19
CA PRO A 626 72.92 30.56 -68.67
C PRO A 626 73.07 30.68 -70.19
N ASP A 627 71.98 30.43 -70.94
CA ASP A 627 71.98 30.45 -72.40
C ASP A 627 72.01 31.88 -72.98
N ARG A 628 71.51 32.86 -72.23
CA ARG A 628 71.44 34.28 -72.63
C ARG A 628 72.27 35.22 -71.76
N PHE A 629 73.30 34.71 -71.09
CA PHE A 629 74.06 35.49 -70.12
C PHE A 629 74.76 36.72 -70.70
N SER A 630 75.18 36.64 -71.97
CA SER A 630 75.82 37.75 -72.69
C SER A 630 74.85 38.79 -73.23
N ASP A 631 73.54 38.55 -73.16
CA ASP A 631 72.49 39.49 -73.58
C ASP A 631 72.18 40.46 -72.41
N VAL A 632 72.67 41.70 -72.55
CA VAL A 632 72.52 42.75 -71.53
C VAL A 632 71.05 43.14 -71.35
N GLU A 633 70.27 43.20 -72.44
CA GLU A 633 68.85 43.57 -72.40
C GLU A 633 68.03 42.48 -71.69
N PHE A 634 68.35 41.21 -71.94
CA PHE A 634 67.74 40.09 -71.20
C PHE A 634 68.09 40.11 -69.71
N ARG A 635 69.35 40.43 -69.34
CA ARG A 635 69.78 40.51 -67.94
C ARG A 635 69.09 41.63 -67.16
N ASP A 636 68.93 42.80 -67.76
CA ASP A 636 68.22 43.91 -67.12
C ASP A 636 66.72 43.61 -67.01
N THR A 637 66.14 42.97 -68.03
CA THR A 637 64.76 42.50 -67.98
C THR A 637 64.56 41.44 -66.89
N PHE A 638 65.48 40.47 -66.78
CA PHE A 638 65.49 39.45 -65.73
C PHE A 638 65.49 40.08 -64.34
N ALA A 639 66.44 40.99 -64.07
CA ALA A 639 66.56 41.63 -62.76
C ALA A 639 65.30 42.41 -62.39
N ASN A 640 64.73 43.16 -63.33
CA ASN A 640 63.51 43.93 -63.11
C ASN A 640 62.27 43.05 -62.90
N VAL A 641 62.13 41.96 -63.66
CA VAL A 641 61.01 41.02 -63.51
C VAL A 641 61.14 40.26 -62.20
N ALA A 642 62.33 39.75 -61.87
CA ALA A 642 62.53 38.98 -60.64
C ALA A 642 62.24 39.81 -59.38
N ILE A 643 62.75 41.05 -59.30
CA ILE A 643 62.49 41.94 -58.17
C ILE A 643 61.00 42.26 -58.05
N ARG A 644 60.32 42.53 -59.18
CA ARG A 644 58.89 42.84 -59.19
C ARG A 644 58.03 41.66 -58.74
N GLU A 645 58.32 40.45 -59.21
CA GLU A 645 57.56 39.26 -58.83
C GLU A 645 57.84 38.83 -57.37
N ILE A 646 59.04 39.09 -56.84
CA ILE A 646 59.34 38.91 -55.40
C ILE A 646 58.54 39.90 -54.56
N GLN A 647 58.54 41.19 -54.92
CA GLN A 647 57.73 42.20 -54.23
C GLN A 647 56.24 41.84 -54.24
N ARG A 648 55.74 41.29 -55.36
CA ARG A 648 54.37 40.81 -55.47
C ARG A 648 54.07 39.64 -54.52
N ILE A 649 55.01 38.72 -54.33
CA ILE A 649 54.88 37.63 -53.35
C ILE A 649 54.86 38.20 -51.93
N ASP A 650 55.73 39.16 -51.61
CA ASP A 650 55.77 39.80 -50.29
C ASP A 650 54.46 40.53 -49.97
N GLU A 651 53.88 41.23 -50.95
CA GLU A 651 52.56 41.86 -50.80
C GLU A 651 51.43 40.84 -50.58
N LEU A 652 51.45 39.71 -51.30
CA LEU A 652 50.48 38.62 -51.11
C LEU A 652 50.58 38.03 -49.71
N ILE A 653 51.80 37.81 -49.20
CA ILE A 653 52.06 37.31 -47.85
C ILE A 653 51.61 38.33 -46.79
N ALA A 654 51.88 39.62 -47.00
CA ALA A 654 51.47 40.68 -46.08
C ALA A 654 49.94 40.75 -45.95
N ARG A 655 49.21 40.70 -47.07
CA ARG A 655 47.72 40.69 -47.06
C ARG A 655 47.15 39.43 -46.41
N LEU A 656 47.83 38.29 -46.52
CA LEU A 656 47.46 37.04 -45.85
C LEU A 656 47.61 37.12 -44.33
N ARG A 657 48.68 37.77 -43.87
CA ARG A 657 48.91 38.03 -42.46
C ARG A 657 47.84 38.98 -41.89
N ASP A 658 47.36 39.93 -42.68
CA ASP A 658 46.32 40.88 -42.28
C ASP A 658 44.89 40.28 -42.30
N LEU A 659 44.69 39.11 -42.92
CA LEU A 659 43.45 38.32 -42.79
C LEU A 659 43.32 37.65 -41.40
N ALA A 660 44.40 37.59 -40.62
CA ALA A 660 44.34 37.20 -39.21
C ALA A 660 44.09 38.46 -38.35
N PRO A 661 42.94 38.57 -37.65
CA PRO A 661 42.65 39.78 -36.88
C PRO A 661 43.59 39.93 -35.67
N PRO A 662 43.96 41.17 -35.29
CA PRO A 662 44.50 41.43 -33.97
C PRO A 662 43.51 41.00 -32.87
N SER A 663 44.04 40.54 -31.74
CA SER A 663 43.33 39.83 -30.67
C SER A 663 42.28 40.64 -29.88
N THR A 664 41.89 41.85 -30.29
CA THR A 664 40.95 42.69 -29.53
C THR A 664 40.08 43.50 -30.49
N HIS A 665 38.82 43.10 -30.63
CA HIS A 665 37.82 43.91 -31.33
C HIS A 665 37.34 45.02 -30.38
N ASN A 666 37.64 46.28 -30.70
CA ASN A 666 37.16 47.42 -29.92
C ASN A 666 35.91 48.00 -30.59
N PHE A 667 34.82 47.23 -30.59
CA PHE A 667 33.53 47.76 -31.00
C PHE A 667 33.09 48.82 -30.00
N ALA A 668 32.96 50.05 -30.46
CA ALA A 668 32.47 51.18 -29.68
C ALA A 668 31.40 51.95 -30.47
N PRO A 669 30.49 52.69 -29.79
CA PRO A 669 29.65 53.66 -30.46
C PRO A 669 30.52 54.68 -31.19
N LEU A 670 30.39 54.76 -32.51
CA LEU A 670 31.11 55.74 -33.33
C LEU A 670 30.20 56.38 -34.36
N PHE A 671 30.57 57.59 -34.74
CA PHE A 671 29.93 58.38 -35.78
C PHE A 671 30.43 57.94 -37.16
N LEU A 672 29.52 57.48 -38.04
CA LEU A 672 29.90 56.82 -39.28
C LEU A 672 30.57 57.76 -40.30
N ARG A 673 30.33 59.08 -40.20
CA ARG A 673 31.00 60.08 -41.04
C ARG A 673 32.52 60.12 -40.86
N HIS A 674 33.00 59.98 -39.63
CA HIS A 674 34.43 60.13 -39.32
C HIS A 674 35.34 59.17 -40.12
N PRO A 675 35.12 57.84 -40.13
CA PRO A 675 35.95 56.94 -40.93
C PRO A 675 35.81 57.16 -42.44
N ILE A 676 34.67 57.69 -42.93
CA ILE A 676 34.47 58.05 -44.34
C ILE A 676 35.35 59.25 -44.72
N GLU A 677 35.29 60.32 -43.93
CA GLU A 677 36.02 61.57 -44.19
C GLU A 677 37.54 61.38 -44.13
N GLU A 678 38.06 60.73 -43.09
CA GLU A 678 39.50 60.47 -42.98
C GLU A 678 40.04 59.65 -44.16
N THR A 679 39.25 58.71 -44.65
CA THR A 679 39.66 57.88 -45.79
C THR A 679 39.67 58.69 -47.08
N LEU A 680 38.68 59.57 -47.29
CA LEU A 680 38.65 60.48 -48.44
C LEU A 680 39.80 61.50 -48.41
N GLU A 681 40.18 61.98 -47.23
CA GLU A 681 41.36 62.84 -47.05
C GLU A 681 42.66 62.12 -47.39
N LEU A 682 42.82 60.88 -46.91
CA LEU A 682 44.00 60.05 -47.22
C LEU A 682 44.17 59.80 -48.73
N LEU A 683 43.07 59.75 -49.47
CA LEU A 683 43.07 59.53 -50.93
C LEU A 683 43.07 60.83 -51.75
N HIS A 684 43.11 62.00 -51.12
CA HIS A 684 42.98 63.29 -51.80
C HIS A 684 43.99 63.49 -52.93
N ALA A 685 45.27 63.19 -52.69
CA ALA A 685 46.32 63.32 -53.71
C ALA A 685 46.07 62.44 -54.95
N LYS A 686 45.52 61.23 -54.79
CA LYS A 686 45.17 60.33 -55.91
C LYS A 686 43.94 60.83 -56.68
N ILE A 687 42.96 61.39 -55.98
CA ILE A 687 41.76 61.99 -56.57
C ILE A 687 42.16 63.20 -57.43
N GLU A 688 43.04 64.07 -56.93
CA GLU A 688 43.57 65.21 -57.67
C GLU A 688 44.44 64.79 -58.86
N GLN A 689 45.31 63.80 -58.69
CA GLN A 689 46.18 63.30 -59.76
C GLN A 689 45.40 62.78 -60.99
N LYS A 690 44.21 62.20 -60.78
CA LYS A 690 43.30 61.75 -61.85
C LYS A 690 42.26 62.81 -62.25
N HIS A 691 42.30 64.02 -61.71
CA HIS A 691 41.32 65.09 -61.94
C HIS A 691 39.86 64.67 -61.68
N LEU A 692 39.61 63.80 -60.67
CA LEU A 692 38.27 63.30 -60.38
C LEU A 692 37.42 64.32 -59.63
N ARG A 693 36.13 64.43 -59.98
CA ARG A 693 35.15 65.25 -59.25
C ARG A 693 34.58 64.49 -58.06
N LEU A 694 34.81 64.98 -56.84
CA LEU A 694 34.27 64.37 -55.62
C LEU A 694 33.00 65.09 -55.16
N ASN A 695 31.86 64.38 -55.16
CA ASN A 695 30.59 64.87 -54.66
C ASN A 695 30.23 64.19 -53.32
N ARG A 696 29.96 64.98 -52.28
CA ARG A 696 29.67 64.48 -50.92
C ARG A 696 28.27 64.92 -50.50
N VAL A 697 27.40 63.97 -50.18
CA VAL A 697 26.03 64.24 -49.70
C VAL A 697 25.88 63.64 -48.31
N LEU A 698 26.16 64.43 -47.28
CA LEU A 698 26.16 63.97 -45.88
C LEU A 698 24.97 64.59 -45.13
N PRO A 699 24.30 63.83 -44.24
CA PRO A 699 23.12 64.30 -43.53
C PRO A 699 23.50 65.30 -42.43
N SER A 700 22.57 66.13 -41.97
CA SER A 700 22.84 67.12 -40.91
C SER A 700 23.14 66.46 -39.55
N GLN A 701 22.53 65.30 -39.28
CA GLN A 701 22.76 64.49 -38.09
C GLN A 701 23.54 63.23 -38.46
N ASP A 702 24.60 62.94 -37.71
CA ASP A 702 25.49 61.81 -37.98
C ASP A 702 24.99 60.52 -37.29
N PRO A 703 24.68 59.46 -38.05
CA PRO A 703 24.25 58.20 -37.46
C PRO A 703 25.36 57.55 -36.61
N VAL A 704 24.98 57.12 -35.41
CA VAL A 704 25.86 56.36 -34.51
C VAL A 704 25.66 54.87 -34.74
N VAL A 705 26.76 54.16 -34.99
CA VAL A 705 26.80 52.71 -35.18
C VAL A 705 27.77 52.09 -34.18
N MET A 706 27.55 50.82 -33.82
CA MET A 706 28.57 50.05 -33.10
C MET A 706 29.60 49.56 -34.12
N GLY A 707 30.84 50.03 -34.04
CA GLY A 707 31.87 49.61 -34.99
C GLY A 707 33.29 49.70 -34.47
N ASP A 708 34.19 49.07 -35.19
CA ASP A 708 35.63 49.22 -35.04
C ASP A 708 36.13 50.25 -36.07
N PHE A 709 36.65 51.36 -35.57
CA PHE A 709 37.08 52.48 -36.42
C PHE A 709 38.13 52.08 -37.46
N VAL A 710 39.09 51.22 -37.08
CA VAL A 710 40.20 50.81 -37.96
C VAL A 710 39.67 49.89 -39.06
N GLN A 711 38.76 48.98 -38.72
CA GLN A 711 38.15 48.09 -39.72
C GLN A 711 37.25 48.86 -40.70
N LEU A 712 36.46 49.82 -40.22
CA LEU A 712 35.63 50.65 -41.10
C LEU A 712 36.49 51.53 -42.02
N LYS A 713 37.61 52.09 -41.54
CA LYS A 713 38.58 52.80 -42.38
C LYS A 713 39.14 51.89 -43.48
N GLN A 714 39.48 50.64 -43.16
CA GLN A 714 39.93 49.65 -44.14
C GLN A 714 38.85 49.30 -45.17
N LEU A 715 37.60 49.14 -44.73
CA LEU A 715 36.44 48.91 -45.60
C LEU A 715 36.29 50.05 -46.62
N PHE A 716 36.23 51.30 -46.14
CA PHE A 716 36.07 52.46 -47.02
C PHE A 716 37.28 52.66 -47.93
N LEU A 717 38.50 52.41 -47.44
CA LEU A 717 39.72 52.53 -48.24
C LEU A 717 39.69 51.61 -49.45
N ASN A 718 39.34 50.35 -49.24
CA ASN A 718 39.23 49.35 -50.31
C ASN A 718 38.16 49.74 -51.33
N LEU A 719 37.00 50.22 -50.88
CA LEU A 719 35.90 50.61 -51.76
C LEU A 719 36.22 51.89 -52.57
N PHE A 720 36.82 52.91 -51.94
CA PHE A 720 37.20 54.14 -52.63
C PHE A 720 38.35 53.94 -53.60
N LEU A 721 39.37 53.14 -53.26
CA LEU A 721 40.43 52.79 -54.21
C LEU A 721 39.87 52.03 -55.41
N ASN A 722 38.97 51.07 -55.18
CA ASN A 722 38.32 50.34 -56.27
C ASN A 722 37.56 51.29 -57.21
N ALA A 723 36.82 52.26 -56.66
CA ALA A 723 36.10 53.27 -57.43
C ALA A 723 37.04 54.22 -58.20
N ILE A 724 38.08 54.76 -57.56
CA ILE A 724 39.08 55.66 -58.16
C ILE A 724 39.83 54.96 -59.30
N GLU A 725 40.20 53.70 -59.12
CA GLU A 725 40.90 52.92 -60.14
C GLU A 725 40.01 52.61 -61.34
N ALA A 726 38.71 52.39 -61.14
CA ALA A 726 37.76 52.04 -62.19
C ALA A 726 37.36 53.21 -63.11
N MET A 727 37.65 54.46 -62.71
CA MET A 727 37.32 55.66 -63.49
C MET A 727 38.46 56.16 -64.37
N GLU A 728 38.13 56.65 -65.56
CA GLU A 728 39.02 57.46 -66.41
C GLU A 728 39.20 58.88 -65.82
N PRO A 729 40.19 59.67 -66.30
CA PRO A 729 40.33 61.08 -65.90
C PRO A 729 39.04 61.87 -66.10
N ASP A 730 38.78 62.86 -65.23
CA ASP A 730 37.54 63.67 -65.20
C ASP A 730 36.25 62.92 -64.78
N GLY A 731 36.35 61.66 -64.33
CA GLY A 731 35.25 60.91 -63.73
C GLY A 731 34.71 61.51 -62.42
N GLN A 732 33.55 61.03 -61.96
CA GLN A 732 32.90 61.54 -60.74
C GLN A 732 32.71 60.43 -59.69
N LEU A 733 33.23 60.66 -58.48
CA LEU A 733 32.97 59.85 -57.29
C LEU A 733 31.91 60.54 -56.42
N THR A 734 30.79 59.87 -56.18
CA THR A 734 29.73 60.36 -55.29
C THR A 734 29.64 59.49 -54.04
N VAL A 735 29.76 60.10 -52.86
CA VAL A 735 29.58 59.43 -51.58
C VAL A 735 28.41 60.09 -50.85
N SER A 736 27.37 59.31 -50.55
CA SER A 736 26.20 59.79 -49.80
C SER A 736 25.94 58.95 -48.57
N LEU A 737 25.61 59.61 -47.46
CA LEU A 737 25.18 58.97 -46.21
C LEU A 737 23.74 59.40 -45.92
N SER A 738 22.88 58.45 -45.58
CA SER A 738 21.48 58.72 -45.25
C SER A 738 20.99 57.76 -44.17
N VAL A 739 19.85 58.05 -43.55
CA VAL A 739 19.20 57.16 -42.59
C VAL A 739 17.86 56.71 -43.18
N ARG A 740 17.65 55.39 -43.27
CA ARG A 740 16.37 54.82 -43.67
C ARG A 740 15.63 54.33 -42.43
N ALA A 741 14.52 54.99 -42.11
CA ALA A 741 13.55 54.48 -41.15
C ALA A 741 12.66 53.46 -41.87
N ALA A 742 12.70 52.19 -41.46
CA ALA A 742 11.79 51.18 -41.98
C ALA A 742 10.55 51.08 -41.08
N MET A 743 9.36 50.92 -41.68
CA MET A 743 8.09 50.74 -40.95
C MET A 743 7.96 49.36 -40.29
N THR A 744 8.82 48.40 -40.66
CA THR A 744 8.78 47.01 -40.20
C THR A 744 10.14 46.45 -39.74
N ASP A 745 11.26 47.12 -40.03
CA ASP A 745 12.62 46.73 -39.64
C ASP A 745 13.30 47.81 -38.76
N LEU A 746 14.40 47.45 -38.09
CA LEU A 746 15.23 48.40 -37.33
C LEU A 746 15.74 49.54 -38.25
N PRO A 747 15.86 50.78 -37.76
CA PRO A 747 16.36 51.89 -38.56
C PRO A 747 17.84 51.68 -38.90
N GLU A 748 18.22 51.93 -40.16
CA GLU A 748 19.57 51.68 -40.68
C GLU A 748 20.22 52.95 -41.25
N ALA A 749 21.53 53.07 -41.07
CA ALA A 749 22.36 54.07 -41.75
C ALA A 749 22.86 53.50 -43.09
N ILE A 750 22.54 54.16 -44.19
CA ILE A 750 22.87 53.73 -45.55
C ILE A 750 23.97 54.61 -46.13
N VAL A 751 25.09 54.01 -46.52
CA VAL A 751 26.18 54.64 -47.28
C VAL A 751 26.10 54.18 -48.73
N HIS A 752 25.97 55.11 -49.67
CA HIS A 752 26.17 54.83 -51.09
C HIS A 752 27.50 55.40 -51.57
N ILE A 753 28.25 54.60 -52.30
CA ILE A 753 29.50 54.97 -52.98
C ILE A 753 29.26 54.68 -54.45
N SER A 754 29.14 55.72 -55.28
CA SER A 754 28.88 55.58 -56.70
C SER A 754 29.99 56.20 -57.54
N ASP A 755 30.47 55.46 -58.52
CA ASP A 755 31.42 55.94 -59.52
C ASP A 755 30.78 56.04 -60.91
N THR A 756 31.51 56.66 -61.84
CA THR A 756 31.17 56.75 -63.27
C THR A 756 32.17 55.96 -64.12
N GLY A 757 32.67 54.83 -63.61
CA GLY A 757 33.61 53.96 -64.31
C GLY A 757 32.95 53.10 -65.39
N ALA A 758 33.65 52.05 -65.85
CA ALA A 758 33.17 51.15 -66.91
C ALA A 758 32.19 50.05 -66.45
N GLY A 759 31.81 50.03 -65.16
CA GLY A 759 30.90 49.02 -64.60
C GLY A 759 31.54 47.64 -64.46
N ILE A 760 30.74 46.64 -64.07
CA ILE A 760 31.17 45.25 -63.85
C ILE A 760 30.38 44.31 -64.76
N ALA A 761 31.05 43.42 -65.51
CA ALA A 761 30.34 42.44 -66.34
C ALA A 761 29.41 41.54 -65.50
N PRO A 762 28.18 41.20 -65.95
CA PRO A 762 27.21 40.43 -65.16
C PRO A 762 27.74 39.10 -64.61
N ALA A 763 28.57 38.40 -65.38
CA ALA A 763 29.19 37.14 -64.97
C ALA A 763 30.20 37.29 -63.81
N VAL A 764 30.78 38.47 -63.63
CA VAL A 764 31.71 38.79 -62.55
C VAL A 764 30.96 39.30 -61.32
N LEU A 765 29.87 40.05 -61.52
CA LEU A 765 29.05 40.63 -60.45
C LEU A 765 28.52 39.57 -59.47
N GLU A 766 28.15 38.39 -59.97
CA GLU A 766 27.64 37.28 -59.15
C GLU A 766 28.71 36.65 -58.23
N LYS A 767 29.99 36.71 -58.64
CA LYS A 767 31.13 36.09 -57.94
C LYS A 767 32.09 37.12 -57.33
N MET A 768 31.73 38.40 -57.34
CA MET A 768 32.67 39.48 -57.02
C MET A 768 33.14 39.52 -55.56
N PHE A 769 32.41 38.85 -54.65
CA PHE A 769 32.80 38.70 -53.26
C PHE A 769 33.57 37.41 -53.00
N ASP A 770 33.67 36.52 -53.99
CA ASP A 770 34.50 35.34 -53.89
C ASP A 770 35.98 35.76 -53.91
N PRO A 771 36.80 35.26 -52.98
CA PRO A 771 38.23 35.54 -52.95
C PRO A 771 38.90 35.26 -54.30
N PHE A 772 39.84 36.12 -54.71
CA PHE A 772 40.65 36.03 -55.95
C PHE A 772 39.89 36.30 -57.26
N VAL A 773 38.61 36.67 -57.20
CA VAL A 773 37.87 37.15 -58.38
C VAL A 773 38.24 38.60 -58.67
N THR A 774 38.92 38.85 -59.79
CA THR A 774 39.37 40.18 -60.23
C THR A 774 39.30 40.31 -61.75
N THR A 775 38.96 41.50 -62.24
CA THR A 775 38.99 41.86 -63.67
C THR A 775 40.23 42.69 -64.03
N LYS A 776 41.08 43.01 -63.05
CA LYS A 776 42.24 43.90 -63.21
C LYS A 776 43.55 43.11 -63.41
N PRO A 777 44.39 43.44 -64.41
CA PRO A 777 45.72 42.86 -64.53
C PRO A 777 46.59 43.29 -63.34
N GLY A 778 46.97 42.33 -62.49
CA GLY A 778 47.76 42.57 -61.27
C GLY A 778 46.96 42.79 -59.97
N GLY A 779 45.62 42.80 -60.03
CA GLY A 779 44.77 42.87 -58.82
C GLY A 779 44.74 41.54 -58.05
N SER A 780 44.65 41.59 -56.71
CA SER A 780 44.66 40.37 -55.87
C SER A 780 43.30 39.70 -55.69
N GLY A 781 42.19 40.34 -56.12
CA GLY A 781 40.83 39.83 -55.92
C GLY A 781 40.38 39.63 -54.46
N LEU A 782 41.19 40.04 -53.48
CA LEU A 782 40.90 39.87 -52.05
C LEU A 782 40.13 41.04 -51.42
N GLY A 783 40.20 42.22 -52.02
CA GLY A 783 39.68 43.45 -51.41
C GLY A 783 38.19 43.43 -51.11
N LEU A 784 37.36 42.91 -52.03
CA LEU A 784 35.91 42.84 -51.86
C LEU A 784 35.49 41.72 -50.91
N ALA A 785 36.21 40.60 -50.88
CA ALA A 785 36.00 39.53 -49.90
C ALA A 785 36.28 40.01 -48.46
N VAL A 786 37.34 40.82 -48.27
CA VAL A 786 37.63 41.51 -47.00
C VAL A 786 36.52 42.49 -46.64
N CYS A 787 36.01 43.25 -47.61
CA CYS A 787 34.88 44.16 -47.38
C CYS A 787 33.62 43.42 -46.90
N ARG A 788 33.31 42.25 -47.48
CA ARG A 788 32.21 41.38 -47.02
C ARG A 788 32.42 40.93 -45.58
N GLY A 789 33.61 40.44 -45.23
CA GLY A 789 33.94 40.00 -43.88
C GLY A 789 33.84 41.12 -42.84
N ILE A 790 34.32 42.33 -43.17
CA ILE A 790 34.18 43.50 -42.29
C ILE A 790 32.70 43.90 -42.13
N ALA A 791 31.93 43.93 -43.23
CA ALA A 791 30.51 44.25 -43.20
C ALA A 791 29.72 43.24 -42.33
N ASP A 792 29.92 41.93 -42.53
CA ASP A 792 29.28 40.88 -41.74
C ASP A 792 29.64 40.99 -40.24
N GLY A 793 30.91 41.29 -39.94
CA GLY A 793 31.38 41.54 -38.57
C GLY A 793 30.69 42.74 -37.89
N HIS A 794 30.28 43.74 -38.67
CA HIS A 794 29.52 44.91 -38.21
C HIS A 794 28.00 44.74 -38.31
N ARG A 795 27.53 43.54 -38.67
CA ARG A 795 26.12 43.25 -39.01
C ARG A 795 25.57 44.20 -40.09
N ALA A 796 26.45 44.67 -40.96
CA ALA A 796 26.12 45.58 -42.04
C ALA A 796 25.87 44.81 -43.33
N SER A 797 24.87 45.24 -44.11
CA SER A 797 24.65 44.72 -45.45
C SER A 797 25.60 45.40 -46.44
N ILE A 798 26.14 44.66 -47.41
CA ILE A 798 26.88 45.21 -48.55
C ILE A 798 26.29 44.66 -49.85
N LYS A 799 25.87 45.59 -50.73
CA LYS A 799 25.27 45.31 -52.04
C LYS A 799 25.99 46.13 -53.10
N ILE A 800 26.30 45.53 -54.24
CA ILE A 800 26.97 46.22 -55.35
C ILE A 800 26.18 45.96 -56.63
N GLU A 801 25.88 47.03 -57.36
CA GLU A 801 25.09 47.00 -58.58
C GLU A 801 25.71 47.94 -59.62
N ASN A 802 25.57 47.60 -60.90
CA ASN A 802 25.93 48.54 -61.96
C ASN A 802 24.90 49.66 -62.03
N ASN A 803 25.38 50.89 -62.18
CA ASN A 803 24.54 52.06 -62.37
C ASN A 803 24.20 52.21 -63.86
N LEU A 804 22.93 51.93 -64.19
CA LEU A 804 22.42 51.99 -65.56
C LEU A 804 22.44 53.41 -66.17
N HIS A 805 22.58 54.46 -65.35
CA HIS A 805 22.59 55.85 -65.81
C HIS A 805 23.99 56.42 -66.06
N THR A 806 25.02 55.89 -65.37
CA THR A 806 26.40 56.40 -65.46
C THR A 806 27.39 55.39 -66.04
N ASN A 807 26.92 54.19 -66.41
CA ASN A 807 27.73 53.00 -66.75
C ASN A 807 28.72 52.54 -65.65
N GLY A 808 28.79 53.22 -64.51
CA GLY A 808 29.67 52.90 -63.39
C GLY A 808 29.07 51.93 -62.38
N VAL A 809 29.62 51.89 -61.17
CA VAL A 809 29.19 50.99 -60.09
C VAL A 809 28.63 51.78 -58.91
N THR A 810 27.61 51.24 -58.24
CA THR A 810 27.12 51.75 -56.97
C THR A 810 27.22 50.67 -55.90
N VAL A 811 27.99 50.95 -54.84
CA VAL A 811 28.09 50.16 -53.62
C VAL A 811 27.15 50.74 -52.58
N THR A 812 26.31 49.91 -51.98
CA THR A 812 25.38 50.26 -50.90
C THR A 812 25.74 49.48 -49.65
N LEU A 813 26.01 50.20 -48.57
CA LEU A 813 26.26 49.63 -47.23
C LEU A 813 25.13 50.02 -46.28
N GLY A 814 24.51 49.07 -45.59
CA GLY A 814 23.47 49.33 -44.59
C GLY A 814 23.93 48.90 -43.20
N PHE A 815 24.09 49.84 -42.27
CA PHE A 815 24.52 49.58 -40.89
C PHE A 815 23.34 49.72 -39.91
N PRO A 816 23.17 48.81 -38.94
CA PRO A 816 22.13 48.92 -37.93
C PRO A 816 22.43 50.08 -36.97
N LEU A 817 21.44 50.95 -36.73
CA LEU A 817 21.58 52.04 -35.77
C LEU A 817 21.47 51.54 -34.33
N ILE A 818 22.19 52.21 -33.43
CA ILE A 818 22.01 52.02 -31.99
C ILE A 818 20.69 52.67 -31.57
N PRO A 819 19.75 51.95 -30.90
CA PRO A 819 18.56 52.57 -30.31
C PRO A 819 18.98 53.64 -29.28
N GLN A 820 18.36 54.83 -29.31
CA GLN A 820 18.75 56.04 -28.55
C GLN A 820 18.63 55.95 -27.01
N THR A 821 18.79 54.79 -26.39
CA THR A 821 18.81 54.61 -24.92
C THR A 821 20.19 54.30 -24.33
N ALA A 822 21.28 54.35 -25.12
CA ALA A 822 22.64 54.17 -24.61
C ALA A 822 23.34 55.52 -24.34
N PRO A 823 23.93 55.76 -23.15
CA PRO A 823 24.60 57.02 -22.85
C PRO A 823 25.87 57.17 -23.69
N LEU A 824 25.95 58.25 -24.44
CA LEU A 824 27.18 58.68 -25.12
C LEU A 824 28.20 59.08 -24.03
N LEU A 825 29.32 58.36 -23.93
CA LEU A 825 30.44 58.80 -23.10
C LEU A 825 31.04 60.07 -23.72
N PRO A 826 31.26 61.14 -22.93
CA PRO A 826 31.98 62.31 -23.41
C PRO A 826 33.48 62.00 -23.58
N ARG A 827 34.05 62.73 -24.55
CA ARG A 827 35.43 62.67 -25.09
C ARG A 827 36.55 62.23 -24.16
#